data_AF-A0A9P3G663-F1
#
_entry.id   AF-A0A9P3G663-F1
#
_cell.length_a   1.000
_cell.length_b   1.000
_cell.length_c   1.000
_cell.angle_alpha   90.00
_cell.angle_beta   90.00
_cell.angle_gamma   90.00
#
_symmetry.space_group_name_H-M   'P 1'
#
loop_
_entity.id
_entity.type
_entity.pdbx_description
1 polymer ?
#
loop_
_entity_poly.entity_id
_entity_poly.type
_entity_poly.pdbx_seq_one_letter_code
_entity_poly.pdbx_strand_id
1 'polypeptide(L)'
;MDDTTEAARTAPVFTGDVLNHSSSGTFPQRALYGHVVTPDACDKSPERAVYINTNAPFSALICGLQGSGKSHSTSVILESCLIEDPRSGALPAPLSTLVFHFDGAAGSGSVQACEAAYLASLDADRGGHAKPPSVTVLVLPSNLETMKRAYAALPNVEVKPLFFGPRDISGERLLSIMRVDKHSQPPIYMENIKTIFRSMEPVFDYQNFRRKLGEISLKGENKIMLDLRLTLLDSCINGKQNTKSVSSDFKKGQLTIVDLSSPLMDSESACSFFELVLSLFVEADVEDAGKLVALDQAHNYLSQAKAGSSARLTNSILSVIRQQRHLAARVVISTQEPTVIPSQVLELSSIILAHRFSSPAWMEHLSRHLSPCRSAASTDLFDKIAALGSGEAILFAPSGLALRPDAPSESGIEEEPPAGKLVHIGNGHIHVKCRPRITSDGGHAILAVPHKQGTRLPRVSASPPPADGAEITVAERAMKMAREKSQTAAKGATADPAFNVAQYIVNRFTVHCATELSLENVRKAFKDLGDCEFEDALRRAEEGGLLRREDKRILPPRAPGHSAAPTSRPDAAAAPEAQSLVEFVKSCMKLGTTKVSFDTVRDYFSKNRQGVSEIDIWAVSSAALCAAENAGHIATVVENDKQWITLPGTTKLPSSSVKAGAKSFSTLATAAAAAVAAISLTGKHKRFEPLVRFVLARHSTERRPVKLAAVHQYFSQKDPSLYGKKLKAFNQVASEAIKQGLLSGVPGAAKDKAVTSVMPVPGAKYEIEVL
;
A
#
# COMPACT_ATOMS: atom_id res chain seq x y z
N MET A 1 48.57 22.12 -5.74
CA MET A 1 47.45 21.54 -6.51
C MET A 1 46.40 22.62 -6.56
N ASP A 2 45.96 23.06 -7.75
CA ASP A 2 44.97 24.13 -7.86
C ASP A 2 43.63 23.67 -7.30
N ASP A 3 43.13 24.36 -6.27
CA ASP A 3 41.84 24.07 -5.60
C ASP A 3 40.67 23.99 -6.60
N THR A 4 40.76 24.69 -7.74
CA THR A 4 39.77 24.69 -8.82
C THR A 4 39.66 23.34 -9.53
N THR A 5 40.77 22.62 -9.73
CA THR A 5 40.78 21.29 -10.34
C THR A 5 40.19 20.21 -9.44
N GLU A 6 40.39 20.30 -8.12
CA GLU A 6 39.83 19.34 -7.17
C GLU A 6 38.32 19.58 -6.96
N ALA A 7 37.90 20.84 -6.90
CA ALA A 7 36.48 21.22 -6.92
C ALA A 7 35.79 20.71 -8.19
N ALA A 8 36.46 20.77 -9.34
CA ALA A 8 35.93 20.21 -10.59
C ALA A 8 35.76 18.69 -10.55
N ARG A 9 36.76 17.95 -10.02
CA ARG A 9 36.70 16.48 -9.92
C ARG A 9 35.56 15.96 -9.04
N THR A 10 35.14 16.76 -8.05
CA THR A 10 34.12 16.38 -7.06
C THR A 10 32.74 16.97 -7.36
N ALA A 11 32.61 17.80 -8.40
CA ALA A 11 31.32 18.36 -8.80
C ALA A 11 30.36 17.24 -9.24
N PRO A 12 29.14 17.16 -8.67
CA PRO A 12 28.21 16.06 -8.92
C PRO A 12 27.58 16.12 -10.33
N VAL A 13 27.48 17.32 -10.89
CA VAL A 13 26.89 17.61 -12.20
C VAL A 13 27.71 18.69 -12.89
N PHE A 14 27.84 18.60 -14.20
CA PHE A 14 28.44 19.65 -15.03
C PHE A 14 27.81 19.70 -16.42
N THR A 15 27.85 20.85 -17.07
CA THR A 15 27.37 21.06 -18.44
C THR A 15 28.44 20.68 -19.48
N GLY A 16 28.05 20.48 -20.73
CA GLY A 16 28.93 19.95 -21.78
C GLY A 16 30.04 20.93 -22.21
N ASP A 17 29.75 22.23 -22.14
CA ASP A 17 30.74 23.31 -22.27
C ASP A 17 31.86 23.19 -21.22
N VAL A 18 31.56 22.86 -19.96
CA VAL A 18 32.54 22.59 -18.90
C VAL A 18 33.41 21.38 -19.25
N LEU A 19 32.81 20.36 -19.84
CA LEU A 19 33.56 19.17 -20.28
C LEU A 19 34.56 19.52 -21.39
N ASN A 20 34.18 20.38 -22.34
CA ASN A 20 35.04 20.83 -23.43
C ASN A 20 36.16 21.76 -22.94
N HIS A 21 35.88 22.58 -21.93
CA HIS A 21 36.85 23.51 -21.35
C HIS A 21 37.83 22.85 -20.36
N SER A 22 37.43 21.73 -19.75
CA SER A 22 38.27 21.01 -18.79
C SER A 22 39.32 20.13 -19.46
N SER A 23 40.48 19.95 -18.82
CA SER A 23 41.50 19.03 -19.29
C SER A 23 41.01 17.58 -19.39
N SER A 24 41.53 16.85 -20.37
CA SER A 24 41.29 15.40 -20.51
C SER A 24 41.64 14.68 -19.21
N GLY A 25 40.64 14.03 -18.59
CA GLY A 25 40.81 13.31 -17.31
C GLY A 25 40.26 14.01 -16.06
N THR A 26 39.72 15.23 -16.15
CA THR A 26 39.04 15.88 -15.00
C THR A 26 37.80 15.09 -14.55
N PHE A 27 37.07 14.51 -15.50
CA PHE A 27 35.87 13.71 -15.26
C PHE A 27 36.06 12.29 -15.81
N PRO A 28 36.85 11.42 -15.15
CA PRO A 28 37.24 10.12 -15.68
C PRO A 28 36.04 9.16 -15.82
N GLN A 29 35.04 9.32 -14.96
CA GLN A 29 33.80 8.56 -14.98
C GLN A 29 32.61 9.52 -14.94
N ARG A 30 31.82 9.51 -16.01
CA ARG A 30 30.74 10.47 -16.27
C ARG A 30 29.68 9.88 -17.19
N ALA A 31 28.46 10.33 -17.04
CA ALA A 31 27.38 9.90 -17.91
C ALA A 31 26.45 11.07 -18.29
N LEU A 32 26.00 11.07 -19.54
CA LEU A 32 24.99 11.99 -20.05
C LEU A 32 23.68 11.73 -19.32
N TYR A 33 23.15 12.73 -18.62
CA TYR A 33 21.82 12.68 -18.04
C TYR A 33 20.76 13.15 -19.03
N GLY A 34 21.05 14.20 -19.78
CA GLY A 34 20.06 14.87 -20.62
C GLY A 34 20.60 16.14 -21.26
N HIS A 35 19.69 16.99 -21.71
CA HIS A 35 20.01 18.27 -22.34
C HIS A 35 19.27 19.41 -21.67
N VAL A 36 19.88 20.60 -21.68
CA VAL A 36 19.23 21.85 -21.28
C VAL A 36 18.11 22.17 -22.28
N VAL A 37 16.93 22.49 -21.78
CA VAL A 37 15.77 22.89 -22.59
C VAL A 37 15.80 24.41 -22.77
N THR A 38 15.83 24.85 -24.02
CA THR A 38 15.70 26.26 -24.41
C THR A 38 14.49 26.43 -25.33
N PRO A 39 13.89 27.64 -25.42
CA PRO A 39 12.75 27.91 -26.31
C PRO A 39 13.02 27.56 -27.78
N ASP A 40 14.28 27.66 -28.24
CA ASP A 40 14.69 27.25 -29.58
C ASP A 40 14.92 25.73 -29.64
N ALA A 41 13.86 25.03 -30.03
CA ALA A 41 13.59 23.63 -29.71
C ALA A 41 14.33 22.55 -30.54
N CYS A 42 15.38 22.86 -31.31
CA CYS A 42 15.95 21.90 -32.27
C CYS A 42 17.44 21.55 -32.11
N ASP A 43 18.19 22.23 -31.23
CA ASP A 43 19.64 22.06 -31.20
C ASP A 43 20.09 21.10 -30.08
N LYS A 44 20.43 19.86 -30.44
CA LYS A 44 21.10 18.87 -29.56
C LYS A 44 22.61 19.14 -29.55
N SER A 45 23.01 20.39 -29.34
CA SER A 45 24.43 20.73 -29.33
C SER A 45 25.11 20.09 -28.10
N PRO A 46 26.36 19.60 -28.24
CA PRO A 46 27.08 18.96 -27.14
C PRO A 46 27.32 19.90 -25.96
N GLU A 47 27.33 21.21 -26.20
CA GLU A 47 27.45 22.25 -25.16
C GLU A 47 26.24 22.30 -24.22
N ARG A 48 25.06 21.93 -24.73
CA ARG A 48 23.80 21.88 -23.95
C ARG A 48 23.60 20.55 -23.22
N ALA A 49 24.54 19.61 -23.34
CA ALA A 49 24.49 18.36 -22.60
C ALA A 49 24.68 18.61 -21.10
N VAL A 50 23.99 17.83 -20.28
CA VAL A 50 24.17 17.81 -18.83
C VAL A 50 24.68 16.43 -18.44
N TYR A 51 25.83 16.39 -17.79
CA TYR A 51 26.48 15.18 -17.36
C TYR A 51 26.41 15.03 -15.84
N ILE A 52 26.19 13.80 -15.38
CA ILE A 52 26.36 13.41 -13.98
C ILE A 52 27.76 12.84 -13.82
N ASN A 53 28.48 13.34 -12.82
CA ASN A 53 29.77 12.82 -12.43
C ASN A 53 29.55 11.54 -11.60
N THR A 54 29.51 10.41 -12.27
CA THR A 54 29.37 9.11 -11.62
C THR A 54 30.66 8.67 -10.92
N ASN A 55 31.78 9.41 -11.04
CA ASN A 55 32.99 9.19 -10.24
C ASN A 55 32.89 9.74 -8.82
N ALA A 56 32.22 10.88 -8.64
CA ALA A 56 32.09 11.54 -7.35
C ALA A 56 30.93 10.95 -6.52
N PRO A 57 31.08 10.84 -5.18
CA PRO A 57 29.97 10.60 -4.27
C PRO A 57 28.94 11.74 -4.36
N PHE A 58 27.67 11.39 -4.51
CA PHE A 58 26.58 12.35 -4.58
C PHE A 58 25.30 11.81 -3.93
N SER A 59 24.46 12.74 -3.50
CA SER A 59 23.11 12.52 -3.01
C SER A 59 22.13 13.18 -3.97
N ALA A 60 21.16 12.43 -4.48
CA ALA A 60 20.16 12.90 -5.43
C ALA A 60 18.75 12.68 -4.89
N LEU A 61 17.93 13.74 -4.88
CA LEU A 61 16.49 13.64 -4.62
C LEU A 61 15.71 13.89 -5.90
N ILE A 62 14.80 12.97 -6.24
CA ILE A 62 13.95 13.03 -7.42
C ILE A 62 12.50 13.06 -6.96
N CYS A 63 11.78 14.12 -7.29
CA CYS A 63 10.39 14.31 -6.86
C CYS A 63 9.48 14.83 -7.98
N GLY A 64 8.16 14.71 -7.81
CA GLY A 64 7.15 15.02 -8.82
C GLY A 64 5.95 14.06 -8.85
N LEU A 65 4.92 14.40 -9.62
CA LEU A 65 3.70 13.61 -9.74
C LEU A 65 3.89 12.28 -10.49
N GLN A 66 2.98 11.32 -10.32
CA GLN A 66 3.00 10.08 -11.11
C GLN A 66 2.96 10.39 -12.62
N GLY A 67 3.78 9.70 -13.42
CA GLY A 67 3.88 9.92 -14.87
C GLY A 67 4.67 11.17 -15.31
N SER A 68 5.26 11.94 -14.38
CA SER A 68 6.07 13.11 -14.72
C SER A 68 7.48 12.80 -15.24
N GLY A 69 7.94 11.55 -15.12
CA GLY A 69 9.28 11.12 -15.52
C GLY A 69 10.24 10.79 -14.38
N LYS A 70 9.80 10.82 -13.11
CA LYS A 70 10.65 10.49 -11.94
C LYS A 70 11.40 9.16 -12.06
N SER A 71 10.66 8.05 -12.19
CA SER A 71 11.26 6.71 -12.25
C SER A 71 12.16 6.54 -13.47
N HIS A 72 11.84 7.25 -14.57
CA HIS A 72 12.69 7.31 -15.76
C HIS A 72 14.02 7.99 -15.43
N SER A 73 14.00 9.15 -14.78
CA SER A 73 15.23 9.83 -14.32
C SER A 73 16.03 8.99 -13.34
N THR A 74 15.37 8.32 -12.37
CA THR A 74 16.02 7.36 -11.47
C THR A 74 16.71 6.27 -12.27
N SER A 75 16.01 5.66 -13.22
CA SER A 75 16.55 4.59 -14.06
C SER A 75 17.70 5.06 -14.94
N VAL A 76 17.66 6.29 -15.47
CA VAL A 76 18.78 6.87 -16.24
C VAL A 76 20.01 7.08 -15.36
N ILE A 77 19.85 7.49 -14.09
CA ILE A 77 20.97 7.57 -13.15
C ILE A 77 21.52 6.18 -12.80
N LEU A 78 20.66 5.18 -12.62
CA LEU A 78 21.08 3.80 -12.39
C LEU A 78 21.82 3.23 -13.61
N GLU A 79 21.28 3.44 -14.82
CA GLU A 79 21.87 3.04 -16.10
C GLU A 79 23.26 3.66 -16.26
N SER A 80 23.39 4.95 -15.92
CA SER A 80 24.64 5.72 -15.95
C SER A 80 25.72 5.20 -15.01
N CYS A 81 25.34 4.45 -13.97
CA CYS A 81 26.26 3.89 -12.97
C CYS A 81 26.58 2.41 -13.21
N LEU A 82 25.82 1.73 -14.08
CA LEU A 82 25.85 0.27 -14.25
C LEU A 82 26.24 -0.17 -15.66
N ILE A 83 25.82 0.57 -16.70
CA ILE A 83 25.99 0.15 -18.10
C ILE A 83 27.12 0.94 -18.75
N GLU A 84 28.13 0.20 -19.21
CA GLU A 84 29.18 0.76 -20.04
C GLU A 84 28.68 0.89 -21.48
N ASP A 85 28.45 2.13 -21.91
CA ASP A 85 28.09 2.48 -23.28
C ASP A 85 28.73 3.82 -23.65
N PRO A 86 29.62 3.87 -24.66
CA PRO A 86 30.25 5.11 -25.12
C PRO A 86 29.27 6.22 -25.50
N ARG A 87 28.04 5.85 -25.92
CA ARG A 87 26.97 6.81 -26.26
C ARG A 87 26.38 7.50 -25.03
N SER A 88 26.43 6.82 -23.89
CA SER A 88 25.93 7.31 -22.61
C SER A 88 27.01 8.00 -21.78
N GLY A 89 28.30 7.74 -22.03
CA GLY A 89 29.41 8.38 -21.34
C GLY A 89 30.62 7.46 -21.15
N ALA A 90 31.42 7.73 -20.13
CA ALA A 90 32.58 6.90 -19.76
C ALA A 90 32.34 6.29 -18.37
N LEU A 91 32.39 4.96 -18.28
CA LEU A 91 32.17 4.20 -17.04
C LEU A 91 33.28 3.14 -16.85
N PRO A 92 34.53 3.56 -16.54
CA PRO A 92 35.63 2.62 -16.32
C PRO A 92 35.44 1.72 -15.09
N ALA A 93 34.67 2.16 -14.09
CA ALA A 93 34.40 1.42 -12.86
C ALA A 93 32.88 1.37 -12.56
N PRO A 94 32.17 0.37 -13.11
CA PRO A 94 30.76 0.12 -12.79
C PRO A 94 30.53 -0.04 -11.29
N LEU A 95 29.46 0.56 -10.77
CA LEU A 95 29.13 0.57 -9.35
C LEU A 95 28.41 -0.71 -8.92
N SER A 96 28.48 -1.04 -7.64
CA SER A 96 27.55 -1.98 -7.00
C SER A 96 26.30 -1.23 -6.58
N THR A 97 25.11 -1.68 -6.99
CA THR A 97 23.87 -0.92 -6.80
C THR A 97 22.85 -1.72 -5.98
N LEU A 98 22.30 -1.09 -4.93
CA LEU A 98 21.23 -1.60 -4.10
C LEU A 98 19.97 -0.75 -4.29
N VAL A 99 18.83 -1.37 -4.61
CA VAL A 99 17.53 -0.68 -4.75
C VAL A 99 16.54 -1.24 -3.72
N PHE A 100 15.91 -0.35 -2.96
CA PHE A 100 14.80 -0.71 -2.08
C PHE A 100 13.46 -0.44 -2.77
N HIS A 101 12.63 -1.48 -2.85
CA HIS A 101 11.30 -1.40 -3.44
C HIS A 101 10.25 -2.05 -2.52
N PHE A 102 9.16 -1.34 -2.31
CA PHE A 102 8.00 -1.81 -1.57
C PHE A 102 6.74 -1.19 -2.16
N ASP A 103 5.82 -2.04 -2.62
CA ASP A 103 4.48 -1.65 -3.05
C ASP A 103 3.43 -2.08 -2.02
N GLY A 104 2.86 -1.10 -1.31
CA GLY A 104 1.78 -1.35 -0.35
C GLY A 104 0.50 -1.89 -1.01
N ALA A 105 0.31 -1.68 -2.32
CA ALA A 105 -0.82 -2.23 -3.06
C ALA A 105 -0.73 -3.76 -3.26
N ALA A 106 0.42 -4.38 -2.99
CA ALA A 106 0.58 -5.83 -3.01
C ALA A 106 -0.35 -6.55 -2.02
N GLY A 107 -0.83 -5.86 -0.98
CA GLY A 107 -1.86 -6.35 -0.05
C GLY A 107 -3.18 -6.76 -0.72
N SER A 108 -3.46 -6.28 -1.93
CA SER A 108 -4.63 -6.66 -2.72
C SER A 108 -4.51 -8.03 -3.40
N GLY A 109 -3.40 -8.75 -3.21
CA GLY A 109 -3.18 -10.08 -3.78
C GLY A 109 -2.64 -10.07 -5.21
N SER A 110 -2.17 -8.93 -5.71
CA SER A 110 -1.49 -8.80 -6.99
C SER A 110 -0.15 -8.08 -6.82
N VAL A 111 0.91 -8.56 -7.47
CA VAL A 111 2.26 -8.00 -7.36
C VAL A 111 2.76 -7.60 -8.73
N GLN A 112 3.60 -6.57 -8.78
CA GLN A 112 4.21 -6.06 -10.00
C GLN A 112 5.73 -6.06 -9.86
N ALA A 113 6.43 -6.30 -10.98
CA ALA A 113 7.88 -6.16 -11.01
C ALA A 113 8.29 -4.69 -10.82
N CYS A 114 9.36 -4.47 -10.06
CA CYS A 114 9.99 -3.18 -9.86
C CYS A 114 10.47 -2.59 -11.20
N GLU A 115 10.25 -1.29 -11.40
CA GLU A 115 10.62 -0.58 -12.64
C GLU A 115 12.14 -0.59 -12.88
N ALA A 116 12.95 -0.65 -11.82
CA ALA A 116 14.41 -0.75 -11.93
C ALA A 116 14.87 -2.08 -12.56
N ALA A 117 14.08 -3.16 -12.45
CA ALA A 117 14.47 -4.44 -13.04
C ALA A 117 14.48 -4.44 -14.56
N TYR A 118 13.80 -3.48 -15.20
CA TYR A 118 13.84 -3.33 -16.67
C TYR A 118 15.23 -2.91 -17.18
N LEU A 119 16.14 -2.47 -16.30
CA LEU A 119 17.54 -2.27 -16.65
C LEU A 119 18.20 -3.54 -17.18
N ALA A 120 17.71 -4.72 -16.80
CA ALA A 120 18.19 -6.02 -17.27
C ALA A 120 17.91 -6.28 -18.77
N SER A 121 16.98 -5.51 -19.36
CA SER A 121 16.55 -5.62 -20.74
C SER A 121 16.97 -4.39 -21.55
N LEU A 122 17.64 -4.60 -22.67
CA LEU A 122 17.96 -3.53 -23.61
C LEU A 122 16.71 -3.12 -24.41
N ASP A 123 16.66 -1.87 -24.83
CA ASP A 123 15.68 -1.41 -25.82
C ASP A 123 16.08 -1.91 -27.22
N ALA A 124 15.11 -2.33 -28.03
CA ALA A 124 15.38 -2.92 -29.34
C ALA A 124 16.08 -1.95 -30.31
N ASP A 125 15.72 -0.67 -30.28
CA ASP A 125 16.25 0.34 -31.20
C ASP A 125 17.46 1.06 -30.60
N ARG A 126 17.40 1.37 -29.30
CA ARG A 126 18.41 2.21 -28.63
C ARG A 126 19.50 1.40 -27.93
N GLY A 127 19.24 0.15 -27.57
CA GLY A 127 20.15 -0.71 -26.81
C GLY A 127 21.47 -1.02 -27.53
N GLY A 128 21.42 -1.20 -28.85
CA GLY A 128 22.63 -1.47 -29.66
C GLY A 128 23.44 -2.66 -29.14
N HIS A 129 24.75 -2.46 -28.98
CA HIS A 129 25.69 -3.49 -28.48
C HIS A 129 26.02 -3.35 -26.99
N ALA A 130 25.29 -2.51 -26.24
CA ALA A 130 25.51 -2.36 -24.81
C ALA A 130 25.27 -3.70 -24.08
N LYS A 131 25.92 -3.89 -22.94
CA LYS A 131 25.70 -5.08 -22.10
C LYS A 131 24.79 -4.70 -20.92
N PRO A 132 23.59 -5.29 -20.79
CA PRO A 132 22.74 -5.02 -19.64
C PRO A 132 23.39 -5.57 -18.35
N PRO A 133 23.15 -4.93 -17.19
CA PRO A 133 23.66 -5.41 -15.91
C PRO A 133 22.91 -6.68 -15.51
N SER A 134 23.58 -7.54 -14.74
CA SER A 134 22.91 -8.64 -14.05
C SER A 134 22.03 -8.04 -12.95
N VAL A 135 20.80 -8.54 -12.81
CA VAL A 135 19.87 -8.08 -11.78
C VAL A 135 19.54 -9.22 -10.83
N THR A 136 19.81 -9.06 -9.53
CA THR A 136 19.37 -9.99 -8.49
C THR A 136 18.20 -9.38 -7.75
N VAL A 137 17.06 -10.07 -7.68
CA VAL A 137 15.89 -9.62 -6.90
C VAL A 137 15.78 -10.49 -5.65
N LEU A 138 15.98 -9.88 -4.50
CA LEU A 138 15.88 -10.48 -3.18
C LEU A 138 14.47 -10.26 -2.63
N VAL A 139 13.78 -11.36 -2.34
CA VAL A 139 12.37 -11.34 -1.91
C VAL A 139 12.17 -12.16 -0.65
N LEU A 140 11.07 -11.92 0.08
CA LEU A 140 10.75 -12.77 1.22
C LEU A 140 10.63 -14.24 0.79
N PRO A 141 11.20 -15.19 1.56
CA PRO A 141 11.13 -16.61 1.22
C PRO A 141 9.71 -17.14 1.01
N SER A 142 8.74 -16.59 1.75
CA SER A 142 7.32 -16.93 1.62
C SER A 142 6.67 -16.47 0.31
N ASN A 143 7.23 -15.47 -0.37
CA ASN A 143 6.68 -14.90 -1.61
C ASN A 143 7.50 -15.25 -2.86
N LEU A 144 8.50 -16.14 -2.73
CA LEU A 144 9.50 -16.41 -3.77
C LEU A 144 8.86 -16.81 -5.11
N GLU A 145 7.91 -17.75 -5.11
CA GLU A 145 7.32 -18.28 -6.35
C GLU A 145 6.41 -17.27 -7.06
N THR A 146 5.72 -16.40 -6.32
CA THR A 146 4.94 -15.30 -6.89
C THR A 146 5.87 -14.28 -7.56
N MET A 147 6.97 -13.94 -6.90
CA MET A 147 7.92 -12.98 -7.43
C MET A 147 8.69 -13.53 -8.62
N LYS A 148 9.09 -14.81 -8.62
CA LYS A 148 9.65 -15.47 -9.81
C LYS A 148 8.73 -15.32 -11.01
N ARG A 149 7.42 -15.51 -10.84
CA ARG A 149 6.44 -15.30 -11.93
C ARG A 149 6.34 -13.83 -12.34
N ALA A 150 6.36 -12.89 -11.39
CA ALA A 150 6.29 -11.45 -11.68
C ALA A 150 7.49 -10.95 -12.51
N TYR A 151 8.69 -11.50 -12.28
CA TYR A 151 9.91 -11.10 -12.97
C TYR A 151 10.29 -12.03 -14.15
N ALA A 152 9.55 -13.13 -14.39
CA ALA A 152 9.91 -14.18 -15.35
C ALA A 152 10.12 -13.68 -16.79
N ALA A 153 9.44 -12.61 -17.18
CA ALA A 153 9.52 -12.06 -18.54
C ALA A 153 10.75 -11.16 -18.76
N LEU A 154 11.51 -10.81 -17.71
CA LEU A 154 12.71 -10.00 -17.85
C LEU A 154 13.95 -10.90 -18.01
N PRO A 155 14.77 -10.69 -19.05
CA PRO A 155 16.04 -11.41 -19.20
C PRO A 155 17.03 -10.93 -18.14
N ASN A 156 18.03 -11.76 -17.81
CA ASN A 156 19.13 -11.40 -16.88
C ASN A 156 18.67 -11.02 -15.46
N VAL A 157 17.47 -11.45 -15.06
CA VAL A 157 16.94 -11.27 -13.69
C VAL A 157 16.95 -12.62 -12.96
N GLU A 158 17.63 -12.67 -11.82
CA GLU A 158 17.64 -13.82 -10.91
C GLU A 158 16.87 -13.48 -9.63
N VAL A 159 15.75 -14.15 -9.39
CA VAL A 159 14.95 -13.96 -8.16
C VAL A 159 15.40 -14.97 -7.10
N LYS A 160 15.88 -14.46 -5.97
CA LYS A 160 16.38 -15.25 -4.83
C LYS A 160 15.63 -14.92 -3.53
N PRO A 161 15.49 -15.89 -2.62
CA PRO A 161 15.04 -15.61 -1.27
C PRO A 161 16.06 -14.74 -0.52
N LEU A 162 15.58 -13.74 0.19
CA LEU A 162 16.36 -12.93 1.12
C LEU A 162 16.73 -13.80 2.32
N PHE A 163 18.02 -14.11 2.46
CA PHE A 163 18.55 -14.82 3.60
C PHE A 163 19.70 -14.06 4.27
N PHE A 164 19.67 -14.06 5.60
CA PHE A 164 20.74 -13.56 6.44
C PHE A 164 21.60 -14.73 6.91
N GLY A 165 22.91 -14.61 6.73
CA GLY A 165 23.88 -15.51 7.32
C GLY A 165 24.01 -15.28 8.83
N PRO A 166 24.55 -16.26 9.58
CA PRO A 166 24.71 -16.12 11.03
C PRO A 166 25.53 -14.88 11.45
N ARG A 167 26.47 -14.45 10.61
CA ARG A 167 27.33 -13.28 10.86
C ARG A 167 26.68 -11.94 10.49
N ASP A 168 25.61 -11.96 9.69
CA ASP A 168 24.92 -10.74 9.26
C ASP A 168 24.01 -10.17 10.35
N ILE A 169 23.70 -10.96 11.37
CA ILE A 169 22.85 -10.56 12.48
C ILE A 169 23.74 -10.25 13.67
N SER A 170 23.77 -8.98 14.07
CA SER A 170 24.40 -8.53 15.31
C SER A 170 23.34 -8.17 16.35
N GLY A 171 23.74 -8.01 17.62
CA GLY A 171 22.84 -7.53 18.67
C GLY A 171 22.21 -6.17 18.32
N GLU A 172 22.99 -5.24 17.75
CA GLU A 172 22.51 -3.93 17.32
C GLU A 172 21.49 -4.00 16.17
N ARG A 173 21.79 -4.82 15.16
CA ARG A 173 20.90 -5.09 14.01
C ARG A 173 19.61 -5.76 14.46
N LEU A 174 19.68 -6.67 15.44
CA LEU A 174 18.51 -7.33 16.01
C LEU A 174 17.66 -6.35 16.84
N LEU A 175 18.28 -5.44 17.60
CA LEU A 175 17.57 -4.35 18.30
C LEU A 175 16.77 -3.48 17.33
N SER A 176 17.31 -3.21 16.14
CA SER A 176 16.62 -2.46 15.08
C SER A 176 15.34 -3.16 14.62
N ILE A 177 15.37 -4.49 14.43
CA ILE A 177 14.21 -5.30 14.06
C ILE A 177 13.17 -5.36 15.19
N MET A 178 13.62 -5.40 16.45
CA MET A 178 12.73 -5.46 17.61
C MET A 178 11.99 -4.13 17.90
N ARG A 179 12.05 -3.16 16.98
CA ARG A 179 11.45 -1.82 17.01
C ARG A 179 11.68 -1.06 18.32
N VAL A 180 12.91 -1.09 18.79
CA VAL A 180 13.32 -0.32 19.97
C VAL A 180 13.69 1.07 19.52
N ASP A 181 12.79 2.02 19.71
CA ASP A 181 13.12 3.42 19.48
C ASP A 181 13.98 3.92 20.64
N LYS A 182 15.17 4.46 20.35
CA LYS A 182 16.06 5.07 21.36
C LYS A 182 15.40 6.26 22.07
N HIS A 183 14.36 6.84 21.49
CA HIS A 183 13.64 8.02 21.98
C HIS A 183 12.34 7.70 22.74
N SER A 184 11.88 6.44 22.74
CA SER A 184 10.77 5.99 23.59
C SER A 184 11.34 5.33 24.85
N GLN A 185 10.60 5.36 25.97
CA GLN A 185 11.01 4.58 27.15
C GLN A 185 11.12 3.10 26.72
N PRO A 186 12.32 2.50 26.76
CA PRO A 186 12.48 1.13 26.32
C PRO A 186 11.62 0.26 27.24
N PRO A 187 10.76 -0.60 26.69
CA PRO A 187 9.97 -1.51 27.50
C PRO A 187 10.88 -2.31 28.44
N ILE A 188 10.42 -2.64 29.65
CA ILE A 188 11.23 -3.32 30.69
C ILE A 188 11.91 -4.60 30.16
N TYR A 189 11.28 -5.32 29.23
CA TYR A 189 11.88 -6.51 28.61
C TYR A 189 13.16 -6.24 27.82
N MET A 190 13.40 -4.99 27.43
CA MET A 190 14.57 -4.59 26.65
C MET A 190 15.86 -4.63 27.46
N GLU A 191 15.82 -4.32 28.75
CA GLU A 191 17.01 -4.47 29.60
C GLU A 191 17.41 -5.93 29.76
N ASN A 192 16.44 -6.84 29.79
CA ASN A 192 16.73 -8.28 29.77
C ASN A 192 17.37 -8.71 28.44
N ILE A 193 16.85 -8.21 27.32
CA ILE A 193 17.40 -8.48 25.98
C ILE A 193 18.82 -7.91 25.82
N LYS A 194 19.05 -6.66 26.24
CA LYS A 194 20.39 -6.06 26.22
C LYS A 194 21.35 -6.81 27.14
N THR A 195 20.88 -7.33 28.27
CA THR A 195 21.70 -8.18 29.15
C THR A 195 22.11 -9.48 28.46
N ILE A 196 21.20 -10.09 27.67
CA ILE A 196 21.57 -11.22 26.82
C ILE A 196 22.66 -10.81 25.82
N PHE A 197 22.49 -9.67 25.13
CA PHE A 197 23.48 -9.20 24.16
C PHE A 197 24.85 -8.95 24.78
N ARG A 198 24.92 -8.24 25.92
CA ARG A 198 26.16 -8.04 26.67
C ARG A 198 26.83 -9.35 27.08
N SER A 199 26.04 -10.40 27.38
CA SER A 199 26.57 -11.74 27.68
C SER A 199 27.09 -12.51 26.46
N MET A 200 26.87 -12.00 25.25
CA MET A 200 27.23 -12.62 23.97
C MET A 200 28.22 -11.77 23.16
N GLU A 201 28.69 -10.64 23.69
CA GLU A 201 29.77 -9.89 23.05
C GLU A 201 31.12 -10.61 23.28
N PRO A 202 32.02 -10.68 22.28
CA PRO A 202 31.97 -9.98 20.98
C PRO A 202 31.31 -10.78 19.83
N VAL A 203 31.04 -12.08 19.98
CA VAL A 203 30.50 -12.94 18.91
C VAL A 203 29.03 -13.26 19.16
N PHE A 204 28.15 -12.61 18.42
CA PHE A 204 26.72 -12.86 18.50
C PHE A 204 26.32 -14.17 17.81
N ASP A 205 25.56 -15.02 18.52
CA ASP A 205 24.95 -16.24 17.98
C ASP A 205 23.42 -16.17 18.15
N TYR A 206 22.73 -16.14 17.02
CA TYR A 206 21.27 -16.06 16.98
C TYR A 206 20.58 -17.28 17.63
N GLN A 207 21.12 -18.49 17.47
CA GLN A 207 20.50 -19.69 18.06
C GLN A 207 20.61 -19.67 19.59
N ASN A 208 21.78 -19.29 20.09
CA ASN A 208 22.01 -19.10 21.52
C ASN A 208 21.13 -17.98 22.09
N PHE A 209 20.95 -16.88 21.33
CA PHE A 209 20.00 -15.82 21.66
C PHE A 209 18.57 -16.35 21.79
N ARG A 210 18.07 -17.12 20.81
CA ARG A 210 16.70 -17.69 20.86
C ARG A 210 16.51 -18.60 22.06
N ARG A 211 17.51 -19.42 22.42
CA ARG A 211 17.48 -20.27 23.61
C ARG A 211 17.39 -19.45 24.90
N LYS A 212 18.29 -18.48 25.09
CA LYS A 212 18.26 -17.61 26.29
C LYS A 212 16.99 -16.76 26.38
N LEU A 213 16.44 -16.32 25.24
CA LEU A 213 15.18 -15.59 25.20
C LEU A 213 14.00 -16.48 25.66
N GLY A 214 14.03 -17.77 25.32
CA GLY A 214 13.04 -18.75 25.79
C GLY A 214 13.07 -19.00 27.30
N GLU A 215 14.23 -18.84 27.93
CA GLU A 215 14.42 -18.96 29.38
C GLU A 215 13.86 -17.73 30.15
N ILE A 216 13.72 -16.58 29.48
CA ILE A 216 13.15 -15.37 30.09
C ILE A 216 11.63 -15.42 30.07
N SER A 217 11.02 -15.30 31.24
CA SER A 217 9.57 -15.17 31.38
C SER A 217 9.10 -13.76 30.98
N LEU A 218 8.93 -13.55 29.67
CA LEU A 218 8.24 -12.37 29.15
C LEU A 218 6.72 -12.60 29.25
N LYS A 219 6.01 -11.75 30.02
CA LYS A 219 4.57 -11.84 30.23
C LYS A 219 3.78 -10.90 29.29
N GLY A 220 2.60 -11.33 28.86
CA GLY A 220 1.59 -10.48 28.20
C GLY A 220 1.82 -10.21 26.71
N GLU A 221 1.35 -9.04 26.25
CA GLU A 221 1.29 -8.62 24.83
C GLU A 221 2.68 -8.37 24.21
N ASN A 222 3.67 -7.97 25.01
CA ASN A 222 5.03 -7.68 24.55
C ASN A 222 5.76 -8.92 23.99
N LYS A 223 5.54 -10.09 24.60
CA LYS A 223 6.11 -11.36 24.11
C LYS A 223 5.54 -11.72 22.74
N ILE A 224 4.22 -11.56 22.57
CA ILE A 224 3.52 -11.86 21.32
C ILE A 224 4.05 -10.98 20.18
N MET A 225 4.19 -9.68 20.42
CA MET A 225 4.71 -8.74 19.42
C MET A 225 6.16 -9.05 19.03
N LEU A 226 7.00 -9.39 20.01
CA LEU A 226 8.38 -9.76 19.79
C LEU A 226 8.49 -11.09 19.01
N ASP A 227 7.73 -12.11 19.41
CA ASP A 227 7.71 -13.41 18.75
C ASP A 227 7.24 -13.31 17.30
N LEU A 228 6.27 -12.45 16.98
CA LEU A 228 5.83 -12.21 15.60
C LEU A 228 6.99 -11.66 14.73
N ARG A 229 7.74 -10.70 15.25
CA ARG A 229 8.89 -10.10 14.54
C ARG A 229 10.05 -11.07 14.40
N LEU A 230 10.35 -11.80 15.46
CA LEU A 230 11.38 -12.85 15.43
C LEU A 230 10.99 -13.96 14.47
N THR A 231 9.71 -14.32 14.34
CA THR A 231 9.23 -15.30 13.37
C THR A 231 9.44 -14.83 11.93
N LEU A 232 9.19 -13.54 11.64
CA LEU A 232 9.51 -12.96 10.31
C LEU A 232 11.01 -13.01 10.03
N LEU A 233 11.85 -12.69 11.01
CA LEU A 233 13.30 -12.79 10.87
C LEU A 233 13.76 -14.25 10.72
N ASP A 234 13.23 -15.17 11.53
CA ASP A 234 13.48 -16.61 11.48
C ASP A 234 13.23 -17.16 10.08
N SER A 235 12.19 -16.68 9.39
CA SER A 235 11.90 -17.08 8.01
C SER A 235 13.02 -16.70 7.04
N CYS A 236 13.76 -15.63 7.34
CA CYS A 236 14.89 -15.13 6.57
C CYS A 236 16.25 -15.61 7.11
N ILE A 237 16.30 -16.39 8.19
CA ILE A 237 17.53 -16.98 8.70
C ILE A 237 17.62 -18.41 8.18
N ASN A 238 18.68 -18.71 7.45
CA ASN A 238 18.84 -20.02 6.86
C ASN A 238 19.28 -21.04 7.92
N GLY A 239 18.34 -21.79 8.51
CA GLY A 239 18.64 -22.80 9.51
C GLY A 239 19.33 -24.07 8.99
N LYS A 240 19.56 -24.21 7.67
CA LYS A 240 20.03 -25.48 7.07
C LYS A 240 21.08 -25.37 5.96
N GLN A 241 21.33 -24.21 5.35
CA GLN A 241 22.39 -24.06 4.35
C GLN A 241 23.29 -22.87 4.66
N ASN A 242 24.52 -23.17 5.07
CA ASN A 242 25.49 -22.22 5.62
C ASN A 242 26.21 -21.37 4.54
N THR A 243 25.66 -21.21 3.33
CA THR A 243 26.44 -20.77 2.16
C THR A 243 25.88 -19.59 1.36
N LYS A 244 24.64 -19.14 1.60
CA LYS A 244 24.05 -18.00 0.86
C LYS A 244 23.53 -16.93 1.82
N SER A 245 24.26 -15.83 1.89
CA SER A 245 23.96 -14.61 2.66
C SER A 245 23.69 -13.46 1.70
N VAL A 246 22.85 -12.50 2.10
CA VAL A 246 22.58 -11.29 1.33
C VAL A 246 23.86 -10.56 0.90
N SER A 247 24.90 -10.62 1.74
CA SER A 247 26.19 -9.99 1.49
C SER A 247 26.92 -10.58 0.29
N SER A 248 26.65 -11.86 -0.05
CA SER A 248 27.23 -12.54 -1.21
C SER A 248 26.58 -12.18 -2.55
N ASP A 249 25.43 -11.50 -2.52
CA ASP A 249 24.72 -11.02 -3.70
C ASP A 249 25.12 -9.58 -4.10
N PHE A 250 26.01 -8.93 -3.34
CA PHE A 250 26.58 -7.63 -3.69
C PHE A 250 27.81 -7.81 -4.58
N LYS A 251 27.73 -7.37 -5.83
CA LYS A 251 28.83 -7.49 -6.80
C LYS A 251 29.00 -6.22 -7.60
N LYS A 252 30.22 -6.01 -8.10
CA LYS A 252 30.57 -4.91 -8.99
C LYS A 252 29.79 -5.00 -10.30
N GLY A 253 29.21 -3.88 -10.75
CA GLY A 253 28.42 -3.80 -11.98
C GLY A 253 27.10 -4.57 -11.95
N GLN A 254 26.63 -4.95 -10.76
CA GLN A 254 25.37 -5.66 -10.55
C GLN A 254 24.34 -4.74 -9.87
N LEU A 255 23.08 -4.93 -10.24
CA LEU A 255 21.92 -4.35 -9.57
C LEU A 255 21.28 -5.38 -8.64
N THR A 256 21.23 -5.09 -7.36
CA THR A 256 20.53 -5.89 -6.35
C THR A 256 19.28 -5.15 -5.89
N ILE A 257 18.11 -5.71 -6.14
CA ILE A 257 16.81 -5.14 -5.76
C ILE A 257 16.30 -5.92 -4.56
N VAL A 258 16.00 -5.25 -3.46
CA VAL A 258 15.29 -5.86 -2.33
C VAL A 258 13.83 -5.48 -2.46
N ASP A 259 13.03 -6.44 -2.91
CA ASP A 259 11.60 -6.27 -3.14
C ASP A 259 10.81 -6.98 -2.05
N LEU A 260 10.31 -6.20 -1.10
CA LEU A 260 9.53 -6.69 0.04
C LEU A 260 8.02 -6.55 -0.18
N SER A 261 7.59 -6.36 -1.42
CA SER A 261 6.18 -6.29 -1.79
C SER A 261 5.50 -7.64 -1.54
N SER A 262 4.77 -7.74 -0.43
CA SER A 262 4.11 -8.95 0.02
C SER A 262 2.83 -8.62 0.78
N PRO A 263 1.75 -9.41 0.63
CA PRO A 263 0.52 -9.19 1.39
C PRO A 263 0.69 -9.25 2.92
N LEU A 264 1.76 -9.88 3.41
CA LEU A 264 2.05 -10.06 4.83
C LEU A 264 3.06 -9.06 5.38
N MET A 265 3.52 -8.11 4.57
CA MET A 265 4.54 -7.12 4.96
C MET A 265 3.91 -5.72 5.12
N ASP A 266 4.11 -5.10 6.27
CA ASP A 266 3.80 -3.68 6.51
C ASP A 266 5.01 -2.79 6.23
N SER A 267 4.75 -1.49 5.96
CA SER A 267 5.80 -0.50 5.67
C SER A 267 6.85 -0.39 6.79
N GLU A 268 6.43 -0.45 8.06
CA GLU A 268 7.35 -0.38 9.20
C GLU A 268 8.28 -1.59 9.28
N SER A 269 7.78 -2.81 9.02
CA SER A 269 8.67 -3.98 8.98
C SER A 269 9.58 -3.94 7.76
N ALA A 270 9.08 -3.52 6.58
CA ALA A 270 9.91 -3.35 5.39
C ALA A 270 11.07 -2.38 5.66
N CYS A 271 10.81 -1.25 6.33
CA CYS A 271 11.85 -0.30 6.76
C CYS A 271 12.91 -0.94 7.67
N SER A 272 12.52 -1.82 8.61
CA SER A 272 13.49 -2.56 9.46
C SER A 272 14.39 -3.48 8.64
N PHE A 273 13.84 -4.20 7.65
CA PHE A 273 14.64 -5.06 6.77
C PHE A 273 15.54 -4.23 5.83
N PHE A 274 15.04 -3.12 5.27
CA PHE A 274 15.85 -2.22 4.46
C PHE A 274 17.00 -1.61 5.25
N GLU A 275 16.78 -1.23 6.51
CA GLU A 275 17.83 -0.69 7.38
C GLU A 275 18.92 -1.74 7.65
N LEU A 276 18.51 -2.99 7.93
CA LEU A 276 19.42 -4.12 8.08
C LEU A 276 20.27 -4.34 6.82
N VAL A 277 19.62 -4.44 5.65
CA VAL A 277 20.31 -4.69 4.38
C VAL A 277 21.20 -3.50 4.00
N LEU A 278 20.77 -2.27 4.25
CA LEU A 278 21.57 -1.06 4.02
C LEU A 278 22.87 -1.12 4.82
N SER A 279 22.79 -1.44 6.10
CA SER A 279 23.97 -1.53 6.95
C SER A 279 24.89 -2.68 6.53
N LEU A 280 24.37 -3.81 6.01
CA LEU A 280 25.20 -4.88 5.44
C LEU A 280 25.89 -4.44 4.15
N PHE A 281 25.18 -3.73 3.28
CA PHE A 281 25.69 -3.25 2.01
C PHE A 281 26.79 -2.20 2.16
N VAL A 282 26.66 -1.31 3.14
CA VAL A 282 27.69 -0.31 3.45
C VAL A 282 28.98 -0.97 3.94
N GLU A 283 28.86 -2.00 4.79
CA GLU A 283 30.00 -2.75 5.34
C GLU A 283 30.62 -3.74 4.34
N ALA A 284 29.85 -4.25 3.38
CA ALA A 284 30.33 -5.24 2.42
C ALA A 284 31.50 -4.69 1.59
N ASP A 285 32.56 -5.48 1.47
CA ASP A 285 33.65 -5.20 0.54
C ASP A 285 33.28 -5.75 -0.85
N VAL A 286 33.26 -4.86 -1.85
CA VAL A 286 32.77 -5.17 -3.20
C VAL A 286 33.84 -4.85 -4.24
N GLU A 287 35.00 -5.50 -4.12
CA GLU A 287 36.11 -5.41 -5.10
C GLU A 287 36.50 -3.96 -5.43
N ASP A 288 36.62 -3.11 -4.40
CA ASP A 288 36.90 -1.67 -4.51
C ASP A 288 35.89 -0.86 -5.35
N ALA A 289 34.73 -1.43 -5.68
CA ALA A 289 33.68 -0.75 -6.41
C ALA A 289 32.98 0.29 -5.53
N GLY A 290 32.69 1.45 -6.12
CA GLY A 290 31.80 2.43 -5.49
C GLY A 290 30.39 1.87 -5.31
N LYS A 291 29.67 2.37 -4.30
CA LYS A 291 28.34 1.90 -3.92
C LYS A 291 27.27 2.91 -4.33
N LEU A 292 26.12 2.42 -4.76
CA LEU A 292 24.94 3.22 -5.06
C LEU A 292 23.73 2.63 -4.33
N VAL A 293 23.06 3.42 -3.51
CA VAL A 293 21.81 3.03 -2.84
C VAL A 293 20.68 3.86 -3.43
N ALA A 294 19.65 3.21 -3.96
CA ALA A 294 18.45 3.88 -4.43
C ALA A 294 17.21 3.48 -3.63
N LEU A 295 16.45 4.49 -3.21
CA LEU A 295 15.15 4.34 -2.58
C LEU A 295 14.09 4.68 -3.63
N ASP A 296 13.45 3.66 -4.18
CA ASP A 296 12.37 3.85 -5.15
C ASP A 296 11.02 3.97 -4.44
N GLN A 297 10.14 4.82 -4.97
CA GLN A 297 8.81 5.13 -4.42
C GLN A 297 8.82 5.32 -2.90
N ALA A 298 9.78 6.08 -2.36
CA ALA A 298 10.07 6.11 -0.92
C ALA A 298 8.86 6.45 -0.03
N HIS A 299 7.91 7.26 -0.51
CA HIS A 299 6.62 7.53 0.15
C HIS A 299 5.75 6.28 0.48
N ASN A 300 6.00 5.12 -0.13
CA ASN A 300 5.29 3.88 0.19
C ASN A 300 5.69 3.30 1.56
N TYR A 301 6.88 3.65 2.06
CA TYR A 301 7.42 3.07 3.30
C TYR A 301 8.05 4.09 4.27
N LEU A 302 8.52 5.24 3.78
CA LEU A 302 8.96 6.35 4.61
C LEU A 302 7.77 7.19 5.06
N SER A 303 7.88 7.75 6.27
CA SER A 303 6.87 8.59 6.90
C SER A 303 7.53 9.76 7.63
N GLN A 304 6.77 10.84 7.85
CA GLN A 304 7.21 12.00 8.65
C GLN A 304 7.36 11.69 10.15
N ALA A 305 7.11 10.46 10.57
CA ALA A 305 7.20 10.08 11.97
C ALA A 305 8.64 10.27 12.47
N LYS A 306 8.79 10.93 13.63
CA LYS A 306 10.09 11.15 14.28
C LYS A 306 10.61 9.90 15.03
N ALA A 307 9.80 8.85 15.08
CA ALA A 307 10.06 7.59 15.77
C ALA A 307 9.54 6.43 14.91
N GLY A 308 10.03 5.21 15.17
CA GLY A 308 9.72 4.02 14.38
C GLY A 308 10.84 3.60 13.44
N SER A 309 10.57 2.54 12.66
CA SER A 309 11.54 1.95 11.72
C SER A 309 11.80 2.85 10.53
N SER A 310 10.80 3.61 10.06
CA SER A 310 10.97 4.64 9.02
C SER A 310 12.02 5.69 9.44
N ALA A 311 11.92 6.21 10.67
CA ALA A 311 12.87 7.18 11.20
C ALA A 311 14.28 6.61 11.33
N ARG A 312 14.41 5.35 11.78
CA ARG A 312 15.71 4.64 11.83
C ARG A 312 16.35 4.51 10.45
N LEU A 313 15.61 4.00 9.47
CA LEU A 313 16.09 3.87 8.10
C LEU A 313 16.55 5.23 7.55
N THR A 314 15.76 6.28 7.78
CA THR A 314 16.09 7.64 7.33
C THR A 314 17.35 8.19 8.01
N ASN A 315 17.54 7.93 9.31
CA ASN A 315 18.75 8.30 10.03
C ASN A 315 19.98 7.52 9.54
N SER A 316 19.84 6.23 9.22
CA SER A 316 20.91 5.42 8.63
C SER A 316 21.30 5.96 7.25
N ILE A 317 20.32 6.32 6.42
CA ILE A 317 20.57 6.97 5.12
C ILE A 317 21.25 8.33 5.30
N LEU A 318 20.82 9.14 6.27
CA LEU A 318 21.44 10.41 6.57
C LEU A 318 22.90 10.23 7.01
N SER A 319 23.20 9.17 7.77
CA SER A 319 24.57 8.79 8.13
C SER A 319 25.40 8.46 6.89
N VAL A 320 24.85 7.66 5.97
CA VAL A 320 25.51 7.33 4.69
C VAL A 320 25.78 8.59 3.87
N ILE A 321 24.81 9.51 3.76
CA ILE A 321 24.98 10.79 3.03
C ILE A 321 26.09 11.63 3.67
N ARG A 322 26.13 11.73 5.00
CA ARG A 322 27.18 12.49 5.71
C ARG A 322 28.56 11.87 5.55
N GLN A 323 28.64 10.55 5.43
CA GLN A 323 29.89 9.80 5.29
C GLN A 323 30.19 9.39 3.84
N GLN A 324 29.45 9.91 2.86
CA GLN A 324 29.49 9.42 1.47
C GLN A 324 30.88 9.49 0.83
N ARG A 325 31.70 10.47 1.23
CA ARG A 325 33.10 10.62 0.77
C ARG A 325 34.03 9.52 1.29
N HIS A 326 33.80 9.04 2.52
CA HIS A 326 34.58 7.96 3.11
C HIS A 326 34.09 6.57 2.66
N LEU A 327 32.80 6.46 2.35
CA LEU A 327 32.16 5.20 1.94
C LEU A 327 32.14 5.00 0.41
N ALA A 328 32.63 5.97 -0.36
CA ALA A 328 32.50 6.03 -1.83
C ALA A 328 31.06 5.75 -2.31
N ALA A 329 30.08 6.24 -1.55
CA ALA A 329 28.67 5.91 -1.69
C ALA A 329 27.90 7.02 -2.41
N ARG A 330 26.90 6.64 -3.19
CA ARG A 330 25.91 7.53 -3.80
C ARG A 330 24.53 7.14 -3.29
N VAL A 331 23.68 8.12 -3.05
CA VAL A 331 22.31 7.89 -2.56
C VAL A 331 21.33 8.57 -3.50
N VAL A 332 20.37 7.82 -4.02
CA VAL A 332 19.30 8.34 -4.88
C VAL A 332 17.97 8.07 -4.20
N ILE A 333 17.17 9.10 -3.98
CA ILE A 333 15.85 8.97 -3.36
C ILE A 333 14.82 9.43 -4.37
N SER A 334 13.91 8.55 -4.75
CA SER A 334 12.78 8.84 -5.62
C SER A 334 11.49 8.80 -4.82
N THR A 335 10.73 9.90 -4.86
CA THR A 335 9.46 9.98 -4.12
C THR A 335 8.42 10.78 -4.88
N GLN A 336 7.14 10.39 -4.73
CA GLN A 336 6.04 11.22 -5.20
C GLN A 336 5.77 12.36 -4.23
N GLU A 337 5.95 12.11 -2.93
CA GLU A 337 5.67 13.07 -1.87
C GLU A 337 6.99 13.50 -1.21
N PRO A 338 7.56 14.68 -1.54
CA PRO A 338 8.84 15.12 -0.98
C PRO A 338 8.75 15.45 0.51
N THR A 339 7.56 15.72 1.04
CA THR A 339 7.34 16.07 2.47
C THR A 339 7.60 14.92 3.42
N VAL A 340 7.62 13.65 2.96
CA VAL A 340 8.01 12.49 3.79
C VAL A 340 9.52 12.45 4.06
N ILE A 341 10.30 13.18 3.27
CA ILE A 341 11.76 13.23 3.38
C ILE A 341 12.12 14.35 4.37
N PRO A 342 12.92 14.08 5.42
CA PRO A 342 13.34 15.12 6.35
C PRO A 342 14.16 16.22 5.67
N SER A 343 14.04 17.43 6.19
CA SER A 343 14.77 18.61 5.71
C SER A 343 16.29 18.40 5.67
N GLN A 344 16.85 17.63 6.59
CA GLN A 344 18.29 17.35 6.64
C GLN A 344 18.77 16.61 5.39
N VAL A 345 17.93 15.72 4.82
CA VAL A 345 18.27 15.00 3.59
C VAL A 345 18.21 15.95 2.40
N LEU A 346 17.21 16.85 2.36
CA LEU A 346 17.10 17.90 1.35
C LEU A 346 18.30 18.85 1.34
N GLU A 347 18.74 19.31 2.52
CA GLU A 347 19.89 20.22 2.65
C GLU A 347 21.22 19.57 2.25
N LEU A 348 21.36 18.27 2.48
CA LEU A 348 22.55 17.52 2.09
C LEU A 348 22.45 16.96 0.67
N SER A 349 21.34 17.17 -0.05
CA SER A 349 21.16 16.70 -1.42
C SER A 349 21.98 17.55 -2.38
N SER A 350 22.97 16.93 -3.02
CA SER A 350 23.83 17.57 -4.01
C SER A 350 23.13 17.80 -5.36
N ILE A 351 22.11 17.00 -5.65
CA ILE A 351 21.30 17.05 -6.87
C ILE A 351 19.84 16.97 -6.43
N ILE A 352 18.99 17.90 -6.88
CA ILE A 352 17.54 17.81 -6.72
C ILE A 352 16.91 17.96 -8.10
N LEU A 353 16.17 16.93 -8.51
CA LEU A 353 15.42 16.87 -9.77
C LEU A 353 13.93 17.01 -9.45
N ALA A 354 13.41 18.22 -9.64
CA ALA A 354 12.00 18.52 -9.49
C ALA A 354 11.29 18.33 -10.84
N HIS A 355 10.63 17.20 -11.02
CA HIS A 355 9.69 17.00 -12.13
C HIS A 355 8.36 17.70 -11.87
N ARG A 356 7.46 17.70 -12.86
CA ARG A 356 6.14 18.32 -12.76
C ARG A 356 5.41 17.97 -11.46
N PHE A 357 5.02 19.00 -10.73
CA PHE A 357 4.05 18.94 -9.63
C PHE A 357 3.25 20.24 -9.53
N SER A 358 2.10 20.16 -8.85
CA SER A 358 1.18 21.29 -8.68
C SER A 358 0.85 21.59 -7.21
N SER A 359 1.53 20.95 -6.26
CA SER A 359 1.30 21.15 -4.83
C SER A 359 2.06 22.37 -4.30
N PRO A 360 1.39 23.44 -3.83
CA PRO A 360 2.06 24.59 -3.24
C PRO A 360 2.83 24.23 -1.96
N ALA A 361 2.33 23.27 -1.17
CA ALA A 361 3.00 22.79 0.04
C ALA A 361 4.35 22.12 -0.28
N TRP A 362 4.46 21.46 -1.44
CA TRP A 362 5.74 20.88 -1.89
C TRP A 362 6.71 21.96 -2.33
N MET A 363 6.23 22.98 -3.04
CA MET A 363 7.05 24.14 -3.38
C MET A 363 7.53 24.86 -2.13
N GLU A 364 6.67 25.05 -1.13
CA GLU A 364 7.06 25.66 0.15
C GLU A 364 8.09 24.80 0.89
N HIS A 365 7.93 23.48 0.86
CA HIS A 365 8.90 22.58 1.45
C HIS A 365 10.26 22.64 0.77
N LEU A 366 10.30 22.61 -0.57
CA LEU A 366 11.53 22.76 -1.34
C LEU A 366 12.12 24.17 -1.17
N SER A 367 11.29 25.21 -1.13
CA SER A 367 11.73 26.61 -1.05
C SER A 367 12.34 26.99 0.28
N ARG A 368 11.92 26.34 1.37
CA ARG A 368 12.55 26.49 2.69
C ARG A 368 14.01 26.07 2.69
N HIS A 369 14.38 25.11 1.84
CA HIS A 369 15.74 24.55 1.77
C HIS A 369 16.52 25.03 0.55
N LEU A 370 15.84 25.53 -0.50
CA LEU A 370 16.45 26.09 -1.70
C LEU A 370 16.35 27.62 -1.69
N SER A 371 17.48 28.27 -1.40
CA SER A 371 17.66 29.74 -1.43
C SER A 371 17.02 30.50 -2.63
N PRO A 372 17.01 29.99 -3.89
CA PRO A 372 16.35 30.72 -5.00
C PRO A 372 14.83 30.88 -4.87
N CYS A 373 14.17 30.13 -3.99
CA CYS A 373 12.71 30.14 -3.90
C CYS A 373 12.17 31.06 -2.78
N ARG A 374 13.00 31.93 -2.20
CA ARG A 374 12.61 32.81 -1.06
C ARG A 374 12.19 34.23 -1.48
N SER A 375 12.20 34.54 -2.77
CA SER A 375 11.81 35.84 -3.34
C SER A 375 10.58 35.72 -4.28
N ALA A 376 10.11 36.82 -4.86
CA ALA A 376 9.03 36.88 -5.85
C ALA A 376 9.25 35.98 -7.09
N ALA A 377 10.47 35.47 -7.29
CA ALA A 377 10.80 34.44 -8.27
C ALA A 377 10.24 33.04 -7.95
N SER A 378 9.69 32.82 -6.74
CA SER A 378 9.14 31.53 -6.33
C SER A 378 7.83 31.18 -7.04
N THR A 379 7.01 32.18 -7.38
CA THR A 379 5.77 31.97 -8.14
C THR A 379 6.07 31.64 -9.60
N ASP A 380 7.02 32.33 -10.23
CA ASP A 380 7.46 32.04 -11.60
C ASP A 380 8.09 30.63 -11.71
N LEU A 381 8.91 30.24 -10.72
CA LEU A 381 9.46 28.89 -10.67
C LEU A 381 8.37 27.82 -10.46
N PHE A 382 7.37 28.10 -9.62
CA PHE A 382 6.25 27.18 -9.42
C PHE A 382 5.45 26.99 -10.71
N ASP A 383 5.14 28.08 -11.42
CA ASP A 383 4.43 28.04 -12.70
C ASP A 383 5.24 27.27 -13.75
N LYS A 384 6.56 27.46 -13.80
CA LYS A 384 7.49 26.68 -14.64
C LYS A 384 7.44 25.19 -14.31
N ILE A 385 7.55 24.82 -13.02
CA ILE A 385 7.50 23.42 -12.58
C ILE A 385 6.14 22.78 -12.92
N ALA A 386 5.05 23.51 -12.72
CA ALA A 386 3.71 23.04 -13.04
C ALA A 386 3.52 22.82 -14.57
N ALA A 387 4.19 23.63 -15.39
CA ALA A 387 4.13 23.56 -16.85
C ALA A 387 5.08 22.52 -17.49
N LEU A 388 5.94 21.85 -16.73
CA LEU A 388 6.91 20.89 -17.26
C LEU A 388 6.27 19.74 -18.06
N GLY A 389 6.90 19.36 -19.17
CA GLY A 389 6.57 18.16 -19.92
C GLY A 389 6.93 16.86 -19.18
N SER A 390 6.46 15.71 -19.69
CA SER A 390 6.92 14.42 -19.18
C SER A 390 8.39 14.20 -19.54
N GLY A 391 9.21 13.81 -18.55
CA GLY A 391 10.66 13.66 -18.72
C GLY A 391 11.45 14.97 -18.62
N GLU A 392 10.78 16.11 -18.45
CA GLU A 392 11.39 17.39 -18.12
C GLU A 392 11.44 17.60 -16.61
N ALA A 393 12.49 18.27 -16.14
CA ALA A 393 12.71 18.57 -14.74
C ALA A 393 13.43 19.90 -14.58
N ILE A 394 13.22 20.54 -13.43
CA ILE A 394 14.12 21.57 -12.93
C ILE A 394 15.21 20.90 -12.09
N LEU A 395 16.46 21.14 -12.48
CA LEU A 395 17.65 20.65 -11.80
C LEU A 395 18.23 21.74 -10.90
N PHE A 396 18.31 21.44 -9.61
CA PHE A 396 19.08 22.21 -8.63
C PHE A 396 20.34 21.42 -8.26
N ALA A 397 21.51 22.02 -8.46
CA ALA A 397 22.78 21.40 -8.12
C ALA A 397 23.77 22.47 -7.63
N PRO A 398 23.74 22.86 -6.35
CA PRO A 398 24.52 24.01 -5.87
C PRO A 398 26.02 23.89 -6.10
N SER A 399 26.54 22.67 -5.96
CA SER A 399 27.96 22.35 -6.23
C SER A 399 28.23 21.93 -7.67
N GLY A 400 27.22 21.90 -8.54
CA GLY A 400 27.39 21.60 -9.95
C GLY A 400 28.11 22.75 -10.68
N LEU A 401 28.70 22.44 -11.83
CA LEU A 401 29.52 23.37 -12.61
C LEU A 401 28.85 23.75 -13.93
N ALA A 402 28.97 25.02 -14.29
CA ALA A 402 28.61 25.56 -15.60
C ALA A 402 29.64 26.58 -16.06
N LEU A 403 29.77 26.82 -17.36
CA LEU A 403 30.52 28.00 -17.83
C LEU A 403 29.58 29.19 -17.88
N ARG A 404 30.07 30.33 -17.37
CA ARG A 404 29.40 31.61 -17.58
C ARG A 404 30.17 32.36 -18.67
N PRO A 405 29.50 32.84 -19.74
CA PRO A 405 30.14 33.76 -20.66
C PRO A 405 30.50 35.04 -19.87
N ASP A 406 31.74 35.51 -20.04
CA ASP A 406 32.15 36.78 -19.45
C ASP A 406 31.25 37.91 -19.98
N ALA A 407 30.93 38.87 -19.12
CA ALA A 407 30.20 40.06 -19.58
C ALA A 407 31.02 40.75 -20.68
N PRO A 408 30.39 41.26 -21.76
CA PRO A 408 31.13 41.97 -22.79
C PRO A 408 31.85 43.15 -22.15
N SER A 409 33.19 43.10 -22.15
CA SER A 409 34.02 44.26 -21.82
C SER A 409 33.73 45.36 -22.85
N GLU A 410 33.37 46.56 -22.39
CA GLU A 410 33.08 47.74 -23.24
C GLU A 410 34.27 48.25 -24.06
N SER A 411 35.37 47.50 -24.16
CA SER A 411 36.51 47.81 -25.03
C SER A 411 36.44 46.96 -26.29
N GLY A 412 35.95 47.56 -27.38
CA GLY A 412 35.81 46.95 -28.71
C GLY A 412 37.16 46.64 -29.37
N ILE A 413 37.75 45.50 -29.01
CA ILE A 413 38.79 44.85 -29.80
C ILE A 413 38.34 43.40 -30.03
N GLU A 414 38.22 43.03 -31.31
CA GLU A 414 37.91 41.67 -31.76
C GLU A 414 39.08 40.73 -31.43
N GLU A 415 39.08 40.16 -30.24
CA GLU A 415 39.85 38.96 -29.91
C GLU A 415 38.88 37.76 -29.75
N GLU A 416 39.38 36.56 -30.03
CA GLU A 416 38.66 35.28 -29.98
C GLU A 416 37.72 35.14 -28.77
N PRO A 417 36.61 34.38 -28.88
CA PRO A 417 35.58 34.32 -27.83
C PRO A 417 36.23 34.06 -26.45
N PRO A 418 36.02 34.95 -25.46
CA PRO A 418 36.71 34.86 -24.19
C PRO A 418 36.35 33.53 -23.52
N ALA A 419 37.37 32.82 -23.05
CA ALA A 419 37.22 31.55 -22.36
C ALA A 419 36.32 31.73 -21.13
N GLY A 420 35.07 31.27 -21.23
CA GLY A 420 34.08 31.45 -20.18
C GLY A 420 34.59 30.94 -18.83
N LYS A 421 34.32 31.70 -17.76
CA LYS A 421 34.78 31.33 -16.43
C LYS A 421 33.99 30.15 -15.88
N LEU A 422 34.71 29.15 -15.37
CA LEU A 422 34.10 28.04 -14.63
C LEU A 422 33.46 28.55 -13.34
N VAL A 423 32.15 28.35 -13.21
CA VAL A 423 31.38 28.80 -12.04
C VAL A 423 30.52 27.66 -11.49
N HIS A 424 30.27 27.71 -10.18
CA HIS A 424 29.24 26.87 -9.59
C HIS A 424 27.84 27.38 -9.99
N ILE A 425 26.92 26.45 -10.24
CA ILE A 425 25.50 26.77 -10.47
C ILE A 425 24.93 27.49 -9.23
N GLY A 426 25.39 27.12 -8.03
CA GLY A 426 25.03 27.79 -6.78
C GLY A 426 23.53 27.76 -6.53
N ASN A 427 22.94 28.93 -6.32
CA ASN A 427 21.50 29.05 -6.12
C ASN A 427 20.70 29.02 -7.44
N GLY A 428 21.35 28.82 -8.59
CA GLY A 428 20.69 28.70 -9.88
C GLY A 428 19.92 27.40 -10.06
N HIS A 429 19.14 27.33 -11.13
CA HIS A 429 18.48 26.10 -11.59
C HIS A 429 18.60 25.97 -13.09
N ILE A 430 18.56 24.74 -13.59
CA ILE A 430 18.64 24.42 -15.02
C ILE A 430 17.37 23.66 -15.42
N HIS A 431 16.67 24.10 -16.46
CA HIS A 431 15.59 23.32 -17.07
C HIS A 431 16.20 22.24 -17.95
N VAL A 432 15.99 20.98 -17.60
CA VAL A 432 16.61 19.83 -18.26
C VAL A 432 15.56 18.84 -18.75
N LYS A 433 15.85 18.17 -19.85
CA LYS A 433 15.09 17.02 -20.36
C LYS A 433 15.96 15.78 -20.31
N CYS A 434 15.49 14.76 -19.61
CA CYS A 434 16.21 13.51 -19.46
C CYS A 434 16.37 12.81 -20.83
N ARG A 435 17.53 12.19 -21.06
CA ARG A 435 17.77 11.43 -22.29
C ARG A 435 16.87 10.18 -22.35
N PRO A 436 16.59 9.64 -23.55
CA PRO A 436 15.98 8.32 -23.65
C PRO A 436 16.91 7.24 -23.08
N ARG A 437 16.31 6.22 -22.47
CA ARG A 437 17.02 5.05 -21.94
C ARG A 437 17.52 4.16 -23.08
N ILE A 438 18.69 3.55 -22.89
CA ILE A 438 19.15 2.44 -23.76
C ILE A 438 18.55 1.10 -23.33
N THR A 439 18.04 1.03 -22.10
CA THR A 439 17.25 -0.08 -21.55
C THR A 439 15.76 0.08 -21.84
N SER A 440 15.04 -1.04 -21.78
CA SER A 440 13.57 -1.06 -21.87
C SER A 440 12.95 -0.22 -20.75
N ASP A 441 11.84 0.48 -21.03
CA ASP A 441 11.15 1.28 -20.01
C ASP A 441 9.91 0.56 -19.46
N GLY A 442 9.90 0.26 -18.16
CA GLY A 442 8.75 -0.34 -17.48
C GLY A 442 7.69 0.66 -17.01
N GLY A 443 7.98 1.96 -17.09
CA GLY A 443 7.19 3.03 -16.47
C GLY A 443 5.91 3.45 -17.19
N HIS A 444 5.55 2.79 -18.30
CA HIS A 444 4.37 3.16 -19.09
C HIS A 444 3.06 3.01 -18.30
N ALA A 445 2.10 3.90 -18.55
CA ALA A 445 0.77 3.79 -17.98
C ALA A 445 0.04 2.56 -18.55
N ILE A 446 -0.68 1.83 -17.69
CA ILE A 446 -1.61 0.79 -18.15
C ILE A 446 -2.84 1.51 -18.67
N LEU A 447 -2.99 1.52 -20.00
CA LEU A 447 -4.12 2.15 -20.67
C LEU A 447 -5.26 1.14 -20.84
N ALA A 448 -6.50 1.63 -20.83
CA ALA A 448 -7.68 0.79 -21.08
C ALA A 448 -7.65 0.15 -22.48
N VAL A 449 -7.06 0.86 -23.45
CA VAL A 449 -6.75 0.31 -24.78
C VAL A 449 -5.25 0.00 -24.81
N PRO A 450 -4.86 -1.28 -24.88
CA PRO A 450 -3.45 -1.65 -24.85
C PRO A 450 -2.73 -1.11 -26.08
N HIS A 451 -1.66 -0.36 -25.84
CA HIS A 451 -0.74 0.07 -26.90
C HIS A 451 0.16 -1.12 -27.28
N LYS A 452 0.32 -1.43 -28.57
CA LYS A 452 1.10 -2.58 -29.05
C LYS A 452 2.58 -2.55 -28.62
N GLN A 453 3.10 -1.39 -28.26
CA GLN A 453 4.50 -1.19 -27.82
C GLN A 453 4.64 -1.07 -26.29
N GLY A 454 3.60 -1.38 -25.50
CA GLY A 454 3.70 -1.33 -24.04
C GLY A 454 4.64 -2.41 -23.51
N THR A 455 5.80 -2.02 -22.99
CA THR A 455 6.81 -2.91 -22.38
C THR A 455 6.50 -3.29 -20.93
N ARG A 456 5.51 -2.65 -20.30
CA ARG A 456 5.17 -2.88 -18.88
C ARG A 456 4.52 -4.25 -18.66
N LEU A 457 5.14 -5.04 -17.80
CA LEU A 457 4.66 -6.35 -17.37
C LEU A 457 3.34 -6.24 -16.58
N PRO A 458 2.40 -7.18 -16.81
CA PRO A 458 1.13 -7.21 -16.11
C PRO A 458 1.33 -7.56 -14.62
N ARG A 459 0.35 -7.19 -13.79
CA ARG A 459 0.33 -7.64 -12.41
C ARG A 459 0.09 -9.14 -12.35
N VAL A 460 0.85 -9.83 -11.50
CA VAL A 460 0.71 -11.27 -11.26
C VAL A 460 -0.04 -11.48 -9.96
N SER A 461 -1.05 -12.35 -9.96
CA SER A 461 -1.75 -12.72 -8.74
C SER A 461 -0.85 -13.55 -7.82
N ALA A 462 -0.97 -13.31 -6.50
CA ALA A 462 -0.31 -14.11 -5.47
C ALA A 462 -0.75 -15.58 -5.51
N SER A 463 -1.93 -15.86 -6.05
CA SER A 463 -2.40 -17.22 -6.36
C SER A 463 -1.62 -17.79 -7.56
N PRO A 464 -1.18 -19.07 -7.53
CA PRO A 464 -0.65 -19.70 -8.73
C PRO A 464 -1.72 -19.71 -9.83
N PRO A 465 -1.35 -19.49 -11.12
CA PRO A 465 -2.28 -19.74 -12.20
C PRO A 465 -2.71 -21.22 -12.13
N PRO A 466 -3.95 -21.56 -12.51
CA PRO A 466 -4.26 -22.96 -12.77
C PRO A 466 -3.25 -23.48 -13.80
N ALA A 467 -2.65 -24.65 -13.54
CA ALA A 467 -1.67 -25.24 -14.44
C ALA A 467 -2.26 -25.34 -15.85
N ASP A 468 -1.45 -25.01 -16.86
CA ASP A 468 -1.83 -24.78 -18.25
C ASP A 468 -2.93 -25.72 -18.78
N GLY A 469 -3.97 -25.12 -19.35
CA GLY A 469 -4.78 -25.72 -20.41
C GLY A 469 -5.88 -26.72 -20.03
N ALA A 470 -6.15 -26.97 -18.74
CA ALA A 470 -7.33 -27.74 -18.33
C ALA A 470 -8.20 -26.88 -17.41
N GLU A 471 -9.46 -26.65 -17.80
CA GLU A 471 -10.50 -26.13 -16.91
C GLU A 471 -10.75 -27.16 -15.79
N ILE A 472 -9.92 -27.10 -14.75
CA ILE A 472 -10.08 -27.89 -13.55
C ILE A 472 -11.29 -27.32 -12.80
N THR A 473 -12.42 -28.01 -12.92
CA THR A 473 -13.67 -27.60 -12.29
C THR A 473 -13.55 -27.60 -10.76
N VAL A 474 -14.38 -26.82 -10.08
CA VAL A 474 -14.44 -26.71 -8.61
C VAL A 474 -14.52 -28.09 -7.92
N ALA A 475 -15.11 -29.08 -8.60
CA ALA A 475 -15.20 -30.47 -8.16
C ALA A 475 -13.83 -31.16 -8.03
N GLU A 476 -12.87 -30.89 -8.93
CA GLU A 476 -11.53 -31.47 -8.86
C GLU A 476 -10.67 -30.83 -7.76
N ARG A 477 -10.87 -29.54 -7.47
CA ARG A 477 -10.30 -28.88 -6.28
C ARG A 477 -10.85 -29.46 -4.98
N ALA A 478 -12.15 -29.74 -4.94
CA ALA A 478 -12.78 -30.40 -3.79
C ALA A 478 -12.26 -31.84 -3.62
N MET A 479 -12.07 -32.59 -4.71
CA MET A 479 -11.51 -33.94 -4.68
C MET A 479 -10.05 -33.97 -4.24
N LYS A 480 -9.22 -33.00 -4.64
CA LYS A 480 -7.82 -32.91 -4.18
C LYS A 480 -7.75 -32.62 -2.67
N MET A 481 -8.59 -31.70 -2.18
CA MET A 481 -8.71 -31.44 -0.73
C MET A 481 -9.26 -32.64 0.05
N ALA A 482 -10.17 -33.42 -0.53
CA ALA A 482 -10.67 -34.66 0.07
C ALA A 482 -9.61 -35.78 0.07
N ARG A 483 -8.75 -35.84 -0.94
CA ARG A 483 -7.62 -36.79 -1.04
C ARG A 483 -6.51 -36.47 -0.03
N GLU A 484 -6.23 -35.18 0.18
CA GLU A 484 -5.27 -34.71 1.18
C GLU A 484 -5.80 -34.91 2.62
N LYS A 485 -7.11 -34.69 2.85
CA LYS A 485 -7.75 -35.00 4.15
C LYS A 485 -7.87 -36.50 4.46
N SER A 486 -8.08 -37.35 3.45
CA SER A 486 -8.14 -38.80 3.64
C SER A 486 -6.76 -39.42 3.91
N GLN A 487 -5.68 -38.86 3.38
CA GLN A 487 -4.31 -39.27 3.74
C GLN A 487 -3.96 -38.91 5.19
N THR A 488 -4.51 -37.82 5.74
CA THR A 488 -4.37 -37.51 7.18
C THR A 488 -5.25 -38.37 8.09
N ALA A 489 -6.27 -39.05 7.54
CA ALA A 489 -7.19 -39.93 8.30
C ALA A 489 -6.74 -41.40 8.35
N ALA A 490 -5.60 -41.77 7.73
CA ALA A 490 -5.06 -43.13 7.72
C ALA A 490 -4.44 -43.57 9.07
N LYS A 491 -4.84 -42.96 10.19
CA LYS A 491 -4.56 -43.45 11.55
C LYS A 491 -5.86 -43.53 12.35
N GLY A 492 -6.59 -44.62 12.12
CA GLY A 492 -7.49 -45.24 13.10
C GLY A 492 -8.74 -44.45 13.49
N ALA A 493 -9.76 -44.43 12.64
CA ALA A 493 -11.15 -44.30 13.06
C ALA A 493 -12.06 -44.96 12.01
N THR A 494 -12.99 -45.80 12.45
CA THR A 494 -13.98 -46.50 11.62
C THR A 494 -14.81 -45.51 10.80
N ALA A 495 -14.82 -45.67 9.48
CA ALA A 495 -15.48 -44.77 8.53
C ALA A 495 -17.00 -44.74 8.75
N ASP A 496 -17.57 -43.53 8.87
CA ASP A 496 -19.01 -43.28 8.99
C ASP A 496 -19.76 -43.97 7.83
N PRO A 497 -20.73 -44.87 8.10
CA PRO A 497 -21.50 -45.55 7.07
C PRO A 497 -22.13 -44.60 6.05
N ALA A 498 -22.50 -43.38 6.48
CA ALA A 498 -23.07 -42.37 5.62
C ALA A 498 -22.08 -41.89 4.53
N PHE A 499 -20.80 -41.82 4.86
CA PHE A 499 -19.74 -41.45 3.93
C PHE A 499 -19.54 -42.53 2.86
N ASN A 500 -19.66 -43.81 3.24
CA ASN A 500 -19.53 -44.93 2.31
C ASN A 500 -20.68 -44.98 1.29
N VAL A 501 -21.91 -44.67 1.72
CA VAL A 501 -23.08 -44.57 0.82
C VAL A 501 -22.89 -43.42 -0.18
N ALA A 502 -22.52 -42.23 0.30
CA ALA A 502 -22.28 -41.07 -0.56
C ALA A 502 -21.15 -41.32 -1.57
N GLN A 503 -20.05 -41.94 -1.12
CA GLN A 503 -18.91 -42.26 -1.98
C GLN A 503 -19.24 -43.32 -3.04
N TYR A 504 -20.06 -44.33 -2.70
CA TYR A 504 -20.53 -45.32 -3.67
C TYR A 504 -21.39 -44.70 -4.78
N ILE A 505 -22.30 -43.79 -4.41
CA ILE A 505 -23.18 -43.09 -5.35
C ILE A 505 -22.35 -42.17 -6.26
N VAL A 506 -21.44 -41.38 -5.69
CA VAL A 506 -20.57 -40.49 -6.46
C VAL A 506 -19.70 -41.29 -7.44
N ASN A 507 -19.08 -42.40 -7.01
CA ASN A 507 -18.30 -43.25 -7.91
C ASN A 507 -19.12 -43.82 -9.06
N ARG A 508 -20.40 -44.15 -8.84
CA ARG A 508 -21.28 -44.64 -9.92
C ARG A 508 -21.57 -43.55 -10.95
N PHE A 509 -21.70 -42.29 -10.53
CA PHE A 509 -21.86 -41.18 -11.45
C PHE A 509 -20.56 -40.77 -12.15
N THR A 510 -19.43 -40.74 -11.44
CA THR A 510 -18.16 -40.22 -11.97
C THR A 510 -17.35 -41.26 -12.72
N VAL A 511 -17.26 -42.49 -12.22
CA VAL A 511 -16.41 -43.55 -12.81
C VAL A 511 -17.18 -44.36 -13.85
N HIS A 512 -18.47 -44.60 -13.61
CA HIS A 512 -19.30 -45.42 -14.49
C HIS A 512 -20.26 -44.61 -15.37
N CYS A 513 -20.17 -43.28 -15.34
CA CYS A 513 -20.99 -42.35 -16.13
C CYS A 513 -22.50 -42.67 -16.11
N ALA A 514 -23.01 -43.16 -14.97
CA ALA A 514 -24.45 -43.37 -14.83
C ALA A 514 -25.19 -42.03 -14.95
N THR A 515 -26.34 -42.02 -15.61
CA THR A 515 -27.17 -40.81 -15.75
C THR A 515 -28.20 -40.70 -14.62
N GLU A 516 -28.65 -41.84 -14.10
CA GLU A 516 -29.53 -41.96 -12.93
C GLU A 516 -29.28 -43.29 -12.21
N LEU A 517 -29.60 -43.34 -10.91
CA LEU A 517 -29.51 -44.53 -10.08
C LEU A 517 -30.87 -44.77 -9.40
N SER A 518 -31.36 -46.01 -9.41
CA SER A 518 -32.55 -46.36 -8.63
C SER A 518 -32.22 -46.40 -7.13
N LEU A 519 -33.03 -45.71 -6.33
CA LEU A 519 -32.85 -45.64 -4.87
C LEU A 519 -32.97 -47.03 -4.22
N GLU A 520 -33.80 -47.90 -4.80
CA GLU A 520 -33.98 -49.29 -4.34
C GLU A 520 -32.74 -50.16 -4.60
N ASN A 521 -32.04 -49.92 -5.73
CA ASN A 521 -30.80 -50.63 -6.04
C ASN A 521 -29.64 -50.18 -5.15
N VAL A 522 -29.58 -48.88 -4.81
CA VAL A 522 -28.59 -48.36 -3.86
C VAL A 522 -28.88 -48.86 -2.45
N ARG A 523 -30.16 -48.90 -2.04
CA ARG A 523 -30.58 -49.48 -0.75
C ARG A 523 -30.24 -50.96 -0.65
N LYS A 524 -30.39 -51.72 -1.73
CA LYS A 524 -29.99 -53.14 -1.77
C LYS A 524 -28.48 -53.34 -1.62
N ALA A 525 -27.66 -52.39 -2.10
CA ALA A 525 -26.20 -52.42 -1.94
C ALA A 525 -25.76 -52.15 -0.50
N PHE A 526 -26.60 -51.48 0.30
CA PHE A 526 -26.35 -51.14 1.71
C PHE A 526 -27.44 -51.71 2.63
N LYS A 527 -27.86 -52.94 2.35
CA LYS A 527 -28.90 -53.69 3.09
C LYS A 527 -28.58 -53.95 4.57
N ASP A 528 -27.30 -53.87 4.94
CA ASP A 528 -26.84 -54.10 6.32
C ASP A 528 -26.91 -52.81 7.17
N LEU A 529 -27.30 -51.67 6.58
CA LEU A 529 -27.47 -50.38 7.24
C LEU A 529 -28.93 -50.14 7.62
N GLY A 530 -29.18 -49.62 8.83
CA GLY A 530 -30.54 -49.32 9.29
C GLY A 530 -31.23 -48.26 8.43
N ASP A 531 -32.55 -48.37 8.24
CA ASP A 531 -33.32 -47.49 7.35
C ASP A 531 -33.18 -46.00 7.69
N CYS A 532 -33.14 -45.67 8.99
CA CYS A 532 -32.92 -44.30 9.46
C CYS A 532 -31.51 -43.78 9.14
N GLU A 533 -30.48 -44.62 9.28
CA GLU A 533 -29.09 -44.24 9.01
C GLU A 533 -28.81 -44.09 7.51
N PHE A 534 -29.43 -44.94 6.68
CA PHE A 534 -29.35 -44.84 5.22
C PHE A 534 -30.03 -43.56 4.70
N GLU A 535 -31.21 -43.22 5.22
CA GLU A 535 -31.91 -41.98 4.87
C GLU A 535 -31.16 -40.73 5.37
N ASP A 536 -30.59 -40.78 6.58
CA ASP A 536 -29.76 -39.69 7.10
C ASP A 536 -28.48 -39.47 6.30
N ALA A 537 -27.91 -40.54 5.74
CA ALA A 537 -26.76 -40.45 4.83
C ALA A 537 -27.11 -39.79 3.50
N LEU A 538 -28.23 -40.20 2.90
CA LEU A 538 -28.72 -39.60 1.65
C LEU A 538 -29.07 -38.14 1.83
N ARG A 539 -29.77 -37.79 2.92
CA ARG A 539 -30.12 -36.40 3.26
C ARG A 539 -28.88 -35.53 3.43
N ARG A 540 -27.86 -35.98 4.18
CA ARG A 540 -26.59 -35.25 4.34
C ARG A 540 -25.84 -35.07 3.02
N ALA A 541 -25.92 -36.05 2.12
CA ALA A 541 -25.31 -35.97 0.79
C ALA A 541 -26.06 -35.01 -0.15
N GLU A 542 -27.38 -34.89 -0.02
CA GLU A 542 -28.19 -33.87 -0.71
C GLU A 542 -27.92 -32.47 -0.19
N GLU A 543 -27.91 -32.29 1.12
CA GLU A 543 -27.55 -31.01 1.78
C GLU A 543 -26.14 -30.58 1.42
N GLY A 544 -25.23 -31.54 1.25
CA GLY A 544 -23.87 -31.33 0.75
C GLY A 544 -23.76 -31.09 -0.77
N GLY A 545 -24.87 -31.13 -1.51
CA GLY A 545 -24.92 -30.87 -2.95
C GLY A 545 -24.24 -31.95 -3.82
N LEU A 546 -24.05 -33.16 -3.30
CA LEU A 546 -23.33 -34.25 -3.97
C LEU A 546 -24.25 -35.12 -4.86
N LEU A 547 -25.56 -35.08 -4.63
CA LEU A 547 -26.59 -35.82 -5.36
C LEU A 547 -27.95 -35.11 -5.25
N ARG A 548 -28.93 -35.50 -6.06
CA ARG A 548 -30.33 -35.04 -5.97
C ARG A 548 -31.27 -36.24 -6.00
N ARG A 549 -32.30 -36.29 -5.15
CA ARG A 549 -33.37 -37.27 -5.28
C ARG A 549 -34.60 -36.67 -5.94
N GLU A 550 -35.13 -37.39 -6.92
CA GLU A 550 -36.45 -37.15 -7.50
C GLU A 550 -37.23 -38.47 -7.40
N ASP A 551 -38.28 -38.46 -6.60
CA ASP A 551 -39.10 -39.62 -6.25
C ASP A 551 -38.29 -40.85 -5.78
N LYS A 552 -38.17 -41.87 -6.64
CA LYS A 552 -37.45 -43.13 -6.38
C LYS A 552 -36.07 -43.21 -7.06
N ARG A 553 -35.56 -42.08 -7.56
CA ARG A 553 -34.32 -42.00 -8.33
C ARG A 553 -33.33 -41.03 -7.68
N ILE A 554 -32.05 -41.37 -7.82
CA ILE A 554 -30.92 -40.55 -7.43
C ILE A 554 -30.28 -40.06 -8.72
N LEU A 555 -30.06 -38.75 -8.80
CA LEU A 555 -29.53 -38.03 -9.97
C LEU A 555 -28.22 -37.32 -9.60
N PRO A 556 -27.31 -37.12 -10.57
CA PRO A 556 -26.07 -36.40 -10.34
C PRO A 556 -26.32 -34.90 -10.06
N PRO A 557 -25.36 -34.22 -9.39
CA PRO A 557 -25.44 -32.79 -9.15
C PRO A 557 -25.42 -32.03 -10.48
N ARG A 558 -26.19 -30.94 -10.58
CA ARG A 558 -26.38 -30.21 -11.84
C ARG A 558 -25.08 -29.49 -12.22
N ALA A 559 -24.58 -29.72 -13.43
CA ALA A 559 -23.43 -28.96 -13.95
C ALA A 559 -23.80 -27.47 -14.09
N PRO A 560 -22.90 -26.53 -13.77
CA PRO A 560 -23.16 -25.11 -13.93
C PRO A 560 -23.13 -24.77 -15.43
N GLY A 561 -24.31 -24.48 -15.98
CA GLY A 561 -24.44 -24.02 -17.37
C GLY A 561 -25.00 -25.07 -18.32
N HIS A 562 -26.29 -25.39 -18.18
CA HIS A 562 -27.23 -25.63 -19.28
C HIS A 562 -28.63 -25.75 -18.67
N SER A 563 -29.36 -24.63 -18.63
CA SER A 563 -30.80 -24.62 -18.51
C SER A 563 -31.38 -24.84 -19.92
N ALA A 564 -31.79 -26.07 -20.21
CA ALA A 564 -32.76 -26.32 -21.27
C ALA A 564 -34.12 -25.85 -20.76
N ALA A 565 -34.71 -24.89 -21.47
CA ALA A 565 -36.01 -24.32 -21.16
C ALA A 565 -37.13 -25.36 -21.25
N PRO A 566 -38.12 -25.31 -20.34
CA PRO A 566 -39.51 -25.40 -20.72
C PRO A 566 -40.02 -24.00 -21.08
N THR A 567 -40.63 -23.94 -22.24
CA THR A 567 -41.37 -22.83 -22.84
C THR A 567 -42.30 -22.11 -21.86
N SER A 568 -41.86 -20.97 -21.37
CA SER A 568 -42.60 -19.70 -21.39
C SER A 568 -41.61 -18.57 -21.12
N ARG A 569 -41.53 -17.62 -22.05
CA ARG A 569 -40.95 -16.30 -21.78
C ARG A 569 -41.54 -15.75 -20.47
N PRO A 570 -40.72 -15.11 -19.63
CA PRO A 570 -40.92 -13.69 -19.47
C PRO A 570 -39.65 -12.94 -19.91
N ASP A 571 -39.66 -12.51 -21.16
CA ASP A 571 -38.85 -11.36 -21.56
C ASP A 571 -39.27 -10.15 -20.71
N ALA A 572 -38.28 -9.33 -20.34
CA ALA A 572 -38.41 -7.91 -20.00
C ALA A 572 -39.10 -7.48 -18.68
N ALA A 573 -39.68 -8.37 -17.86
CA ALA A 573 -40.39 -7.95 -16.63
C ALA A 573 -39.53 -7.83 -15.35
N ALA A 574 -38.38 -8.52 -15.25
CA ALA A 574 -37.63 -8.62 -13.98
C ALA A 574 -36.72 -7.41 -13.65
N ALA A 575 -36.36 -6.58 -14.63
CA ALA A 575 -35.56 -5.38 -14.38
C ALA A 575 -36.24 -4.39 -13.40
N PRO A 576 -37.53 -4.01 -13.58
CA PRO A 576 -38.21 -3.14 -12.62
C PRO A 576 -38.42 -3.80 -11.25
N GLU A 577 -38.60 -5.12 -11.19
CA GLU A 577 -38.86 -5.83 -9.93
C GLU A 577 -37.61 -5.97 -9.08
N ALA A 578 -36.46 -6.28 -9.70
CA ALA A 578 -35.16 -6.27 -9.04
C ALA A 578 -34.83 -4.86 -8.51
N GLN A 579 -35.16 -3.82 -9.28
CA GLN A 579 -34.92 -2.43 -8.89
C GLN A 579 -35.85 -1.98 -7.75
N SER A 580 -37.13 -2.35 -7.81
CA SER A 580 -38.12 -2.15 -6.74
C SER A 580 -37.72 -2.87 -5.45
N LEU A 581 -37.18 -4.10 -5.57
CA LEU A 581 -36.64 -4.85 -4.44
C LEU A 581 -35.43 -4.18 -3.82
N VAL A 582 -34.46 -3.73 -4.65
CA VAL A 582 -33.28 -3.01 -4.16
C VAL A 582 -33.65 -1.71 -3.46
N GLU A 583 -34.64 -0.97 -3.98
CA GLU A 583 -35.16 0.23 -3.32
C GLU A 583 -35.88 -0.07 -2.01
N PHE A 584 -36.68 -1.14 -1.97
CA PHE A 584 -37.33 -1.61 -0.74
C PHE A 584 -36.29 -2.00 0.32
N VAL A 585 -35.29 -2.81 -0.04
CA VAL A 585 -34.21 -3.21 0.88
C VAL A 585 -33.41 -1.99 1.34
N LYS A 586 -33.06 -1.06 0.44
CA LYS A 586 -32.42 0.22 0.82
C LYS A 586 -33.30 1.06 1.74
N SER A 587 -34.62 1.06 1.56
CA SER A 587 -35.56 1.77 2.43
C SER A 587 -35.64 1.15 3.81
N CYS A 588 -35.77 -0.18 3.90
CA CYS A 588 -35.70 -0.91 5.16
C CYS A 588 -34.39 -0.65 5.89
N MET A 589 -33.27 -0.61 5.16
CA MET A 589 -31.96 -0.37 5.76
C MET A 589 -31.74 1.10 6.16
N LYS A 590 -32.34 2.07 5.45
CA LYS A 590 -32.42 3.47 5.89
C LYS A 590 -33.23 3.64 7.18
N LEU A 591 -34.19 2.76 7.42
CA LEU A 591 -34.98 2.70 8.66
C LEU A 591 -34.24 1.98 9.81
N GLY A 592 -32.98 1.61 9.63
CA GLY A 592 -32.11 1.07 10.67
C GLY A 592 -32.03 -0.46 10.76
N THR A 593 -32.66 -1.19 9.82
CA THR A 593 -32.47 -2.65 9.75
C THR A 593 -31.14 -2.97 9.06
N THR A 594 -30.36 -3.91 9.61
CA THR A 594 -29.06 -4.32 9.03
C THR A 594 -29.18 -5.47 8.03
N LYS A 595 -30.31 -6.21 8.08
CA LYS A 595 -30.64 -7.31 7.19
C LYS A 595 -32.16 -7.48 7.08
N VAL A 596 -32.65 -7.91 5.93
CA VAL A 596 -34.09 -8.12 5.65
C VAL A 596 -34.32 -9.62 5.39
N SER A 597 -35.33 -10.24 6.02
CA SER A 597 -35.60 -11.66 5.77
C SER A 597 -36.27 -11.88 4.43
N PHE A 598 -36.05 -13.04 3.81
CA PHE A 598 -36.73 -13.41 2.57
C PHE A 598 -38.26 -13.42 2.71
N ASP A 599 -38.78 -13.83 3.87
CA ASP A 599 -40.23 -13.77 4.18
C ASP A 599 -40.78 -12.33 4.11
N THR A 600 -40.00 -11.34 4.55
CA THR A 600 -40.41 -9.92 4.51
C THR A 600 -40.45 -9.39 3.07
N VAL A 601 -39.55 -9.90 2.21
CA VAL A 601 -39.55 -9.58 0.78
C VAL A 601 -40.75 -10.24 0.09
N ARG A 602 -41.08 -11.47 0.45
CA ARG A 602 -42.29 -12.16 -0.04
C ARG A 602 -43.56 -11.40 0.34
N ASP A 603 -43.63 -10.91 1.58
CA ASP A 603 -44.73 -10.06 2.07
C ASP A 603 -44.82 -8.71 1.34
N TYR A 604 -43.69 -8.16 0.90
CA TYR A 604 -43.66 -6.93 0.11
C TYR A 604 -44.26 -7.16 -1.28
N PHE A 605 -43.90 -8.25 -1.96
CA PHE A 605 -44.45 -8.56 -3.28
C PHE A 605 -45.91 -9.02 -3.20
N SER A 606 -46.33 -9.72 -2.15
CA SER A 606 -47.73 -10.14 -1.95
C SER A 606 -48.67 -8.95 -1.72
N LYS A 607 -48.21 -7.89 -1.05
CA LYS A 607 -49.00 -6.66 -0.82
C LYS A 607 -49.06 -5.74 -2.03
N ASN A 608 -48.00 -5.74 -2.86
CA ASN A 608 -47.88 -4.82 -3.99
C ASN A 608 -48.32 -5.40 -5.33
N ARG A 609 -48.62 -6.70 -5.42
CA ARG A 609 -49.31 -7.32 -6.56
C ARG A 609 -50.64 -7.93 -6.12
N GLN A 610 -51.75 -7.31 -6.50
CA GLN A 610 -53.09 -7.89 -6.27
C GLN A 610 -53.44 -8.91 -7.36
N GLY A 611 -53.97 -10.07 -6.97
CA GLY A 611 -54.54 -11.07 -7.89
C GLY A 611 -53.60 -12.20 -8.35
N VAL A 612 -52.48 -12.44 -7.67
CA VAL A 612 -51.47 -13.44 -8.05
C VAL A 612 -51.43 -14.60 -7.04
N SER A 613 -51.25 -15.84 -7.51
CA SER A 613 -51.21 -17.03 -6.64
C SER A 613 -49.98 -17.05 -5.73
N GLU A 614 -50.05 -17.73 -4.58
CA GLU A 614 -48.94 -17.77 -3.61
C GLU A 614 -47.67 -18.42 -4.17
N ILE A 615 -47.85 -19.37 -5.10
CA ILE A 615 -46.75 -20.07 -5.81
C ILE A 615 -46.02 -19.10 -6.76
N ASP A 616 -46.76 -18.21 -7.43
CA ASP A 616 -46.18 -17.22 -8.35
C ASP A 616 -45.44 -16.10 -7.61
N ILE A 617 -45.89 -15.73 -6.40
CA ILE A 617 -45.18 -14.74 -5.56
C ILE A 617 -43.81 -15.27 -5.13
N TRP A 618 -43.71 -16.57 -4.83
CA TRP A 618 -42.45 -17.22 -4.49
C TRP A 618 -41.46 -17.18 -5.65
N ALA A 619 -41.92 -17.52 -6.86
CA ALA A 619 -41.09 -17.52 -8.06
C ALA A 619 -40.60 -16.11 -8.42
N VAL A 620 -41.48 -15.10 -8.37
CA VAL A 620 -41.14 -13.70 -8.69
C VAL A 620 -40.17 -13.12 -7.66
N SER A 621 -40.39 -13.34 -6.36
CA SER A 621 -39.51 -12.84 -5.30
C SER A 621 -38.11 -13.45 -5.39
N SER A 622 -38.03 -14.75 -5.71
CA SER A 622 -36.75 -15.46 -5.88
C SER A 622 -36.00 -14.99 -7.13
N ALA A 623 -36.70 -14.78 -8.24
CA ALA A 623 -36.11 -14.30 -9.49
C ALA A 623 -35.58 -12.86 -9.37
N ALA A 624 -36.35 -11.97 -8.74
CA ALA A 624 -35.93 -10.58 -8.47
C ALA A 624 -34.71 -10.52 -7.54
N LEU A 625 -34.66 -11.39 -6.52
CA LEU A 625 -33.52 -11.50 -5.61
C LEU A 625 -32.26 -11.95 -6.35
N CYS A 626 -32.36 -13.02 -7.15
CA CYS A 626 -31.24 -13.55 -7.92
C CYS A 626 -30.70 -12.54 -8.94
N ALA A 627 -31.59 -11.80 -9.61
CA ALA A 627 -31.20 -10.75 -10.55
C ALA A 627 -30.47 -9.59 -9.85
N ALA A 628 -30.95 -9.15 -8.68
CA ALA A 628 -30.34 -8.06 -7.91
C ALA A 628 -28.99 -8.46 -7.26
N GLU A 629 -28.85 -9.73 -6.85
CA GLU A 629 -27.60 -10.28 -6.32
C GLU A 629 -26.54 -10.46 -7.43
N ASN A 630 -26.93 -10.98 -8.60
CA ASN A 630 -26.04 -11.08 -9.76
C ASN A 630 -25.56 -9.72 -10.27
N ALA A 631 -26.37 -8.66 -10.12
CA ALA A 631 -26.00 -7.29 -10.41
C ALA A 631 -25.12 -6.64 -9.32
N GLY A 632 -24.82 -7.34 -8.22
CA GLY A 632 -23.98 -6.85 -7.13
C GLY A 632 -24.61 -5.73 -6.29
N HIS A 633 -25.95 -5.58 -6.32
CA HIS A 633 -26.64 -4.53 -5.59
C HIS A 633 -27.04 -4.93 -4.17
N ILE A 634 -27.17 -6.23 -3.90
CA ILE A 634 -27.50 -6.84 -2.61
C ILE A 634 -26.67 -8.13 -2.45
N ALA A 635 -26.57 -8.63 -1.22
CA ALA A 635 -25.91 -9.88 -0.88
C ALA A 635 -26.80 -10.71 0.06
N THR A 636 -26.92 -12.02 -0.21
CA THR A 636 -27.68 -12.92 0.65
C THR A 636 -26.78 -13.64 1.66
N VAL A 637 -27.27 -13.79 2.89
CA VAL A 637 -26.57 -14.48 3.99
C VAL A 637 -27.57 -15.42 4.67
N VAL A 638 -27.20 -16.69 4.86
CA VAL A 638 -28.02 -17.65 5.59
C VAL A 638 -27.56 -17.69 7.05
N GLU A 639 -28.47 -17.48 8.00
CA GLU A 639 -28.17 -17.52 9.43
C GLU A 639 -29.35 -18.17 10.18
N ASN A 640 -29.08 -19.24 10.95
CA ASN A 640 -30.07 -20.07 11.65
C ASN A 640 -31.19 -20.61 10.73
N ASP A 641 -30.82 -21.25 9.61
CA ASP A 641 -31.72 -21.81 8.59
C ASP A 641 -32.72 -20.80 7.95
N LYS A 642 -32.42 -19.50 8.03
CA LYS A 642 -33.20 -18.44 7.38
C LYS A 642 -32.33 -17.59 6.47
N GLN A 643 -32.85 -17.27 5.29
CA GLN A 643 -32.21 -16.38 4.32
C GLN A 643 -32.44 -14.90 4.66
N TRP A 644 -31.33 -14.17 4.73
CA TRP A 644 -31.28 -12.73 4.99
C TRP A 644 -30.62 -11.99 3.83
N ILE A 645 -31.06 -10.77 3.59
CA ILE A 645 -30.65 -9.93 2.47
C ILE A 645 -30.00 -8.67 3.02
N THR A 646 -28.81 -8.34 2.53
CA THR A 646 -27.95 -7.25 2.99
C THR A 646 -27.41 -6.44 1.81
N LEU A 647 -26.77 -5.29 2.08
CA LEU A 647 -26.06 -4.50 1.06
C LEU A 647 -24.54 -4.82 1.12
N PRO A 648 -23.83 -4.90 -0.03
CA PRO A 648 -22.41 -5.24 -0.04
C PRO A 648 -21.57 -4.15 0.67
N GLY A 649 -20.79 -4.52 1.69
CA GLY A 649 -19.85 -3.61 2.36
C GLY A 649 -19.87 -3.59 3.90
N THR A 650 -20.71 -4.40 4.57
CA THR A 650 -20.72 -4.51 6.04
C THR A 650 -20.15 -5.85 6.51
N THR A 651 -18.87 -5.90 6.89
CA THR A 651 -18.26 -7.10 7.50
C THR A 651 -17.60 -6.76 8.83
N LYS A 652 -18.05 -7.39 9.92
CA LYS A 652 -17.22 -8.10 10.94
C LYS A 652 -18.03 -8.55 12.17
N LEU A 653 -17.79 -9.80 12.60
CA LEU A 653 -18.01 -10.41 13.93
C LEU A 653 -17.19 -11.73 13.97
N PRO A 654 -16.93 -12.41 15.11
CA PRO A 654 -16.42 -11.98 16.43
C PRO A 654 -15.34 -12.95 17.04
N SER A 655 -14.85 -12.68 18.27
CA SER A 655 -14.34 -13.73 19.18
C SER A 655 -14.57 -13.41 20.68
N SER A 656 -14.99 -14.44 21.43
CA SER A 656 -15.49 -14.55 22.84
C SER A 656 -14.42 -14.30 23.94
N SER A 657 -14.71 -14.06 25.25
CA SER A 657 -15.60 -14.80 26.19
C SER A 657 -15.76 -14.15 27.61
N VAL A 658 -16.96 -14.30 28.24
CA VAL A 658 -17.29 -14.49 29.71
C VAL A 658 -17.16 -13.28 30.68
N LYS A 659 -18.07 -12.90 31.61
CA LYS A 659 -19.41 -13.31 32.12
C LYS A 659 -20.09 -12.14 32.89
N ALA A 660 -21.43 -12.17 32.92
CA ALA A 660 -22.39 -11.66 33.93
C ALA A 660 -22.67 -10.14 34.10
N GLY A 661 -23.93 -9.76 33.81
CA GLY A 661 -24.61 -8.59 34.42
C GLY A 661 -25.27 -7.61 33.44
N ALA A 662 -26.59 -7.74 33.26
CA ALA A 662 -27.60 -6.71 32.94
C ALA A 662 -27.29 -5.56 31.92
N LYS A 663 -28.19 -5.45 30.91
CA LYS A 663 -28.48 -4.30 30.01
C LYS A 663 -27.38 -3.94 28.99
N SER A 664 -27.52 -4.42 27.75
CA SER A 664 -26.66 -4.09 26.62
C SER A 664 -27.08 -2.76 25.96
N PHE A 665 -26.23 -1.74 26.11
CA PHE A 665 -26.15 -0.57 25.21
C PHE A 665 -25.24 -0.93 24.01
N SER A 666 -25.56 -0.43 22.82
CA SER A 666 -24.78 -0.67 21.59
C SER A 666 -23.46 0.10 21.59
N THR A 667 -22.38 -0.54 21.12
CA THR A 667 -20.98 -0.09 21.17
C THR A 667 -20.72 1.23 20.41
N LEU A 668 -21.60 1.61 19.48
CA LEU A 668 -21.54 2.91 18.78
C LEU A 668 -22.02 4.08 19.65
N ALA A 669 -22.96 3.84 20.58
CA ALA A 669 -23.37 4.84 21.56
C ALA A 669 -22.26 5.11 22.59
N THR A 670 -21.46 4.10 22.93
CA THR A 670 -20.34 4.21 23.88
C THR A 670 -19.18 5.04 23.32
N ALA A 671 -18.87 4.89 22.02
CA ALA A 671 -17.82 5.67 21.35
C ALA A 671 -18.22 7.15 21.16
N ALA A 672 -19.49 7.42 20.80
CA ALA A 672 -20.01 8.78 20.69
C ALA A 672 -20.16 9.46 22.07
N ALA A 673 -20.59 8.73 23.11
CA ALA A 673 -20.67 9.25 24.47
C ALA A 673 -19.28 9.55 25.07
N ALA A 674 -18.27 8.73 24.80
CA ALA A 674 -16.89 8.98 25.21
C ALA A 674 -16.29 10.23 24.54
N ALA A 675 -16.56 10.44 23.25
CA ALA A 675 -16.13 11.64 22.53
C ALA A 675 -16.84 12.93 22.99
N VAL A 676 -18.13 12.84 23.36
CA VAL A 676 -18.90 13.98 23.89
C VAL A 676 -18.54 14.29 25.35
N ALA A 677 -18.15 13.28 26.15
CA ALA A 677 -17.68 13.47 27.52
C ALA A 677 -16.33 14.21 27.61
N ALA A 678 -15.51 14.16 26.56
CA ALA A 678 -14.18 14.77 26.51
C ALA A 678 -14.17 16.30 26.22
N ILE A 679 -15.33 16.94 26.02
CA ILE A 679 -15.40 18.36 25.66
C ILE A 679 -15.45 19.21 26.92
N SER A 680 -14.39 19.95 27.26
CA SER A 680 -14.40 20.95 28.35
C SER A 680 -14.36 22.36 27.79
N LEU A 681 -15.22 23.27 28.27
CA LEU A 681 -15.16 24.69 27.88
C LEU A 681 -14.59 25.50 29.04
N THR A 682 -13.56 26.32 28.77
CA THR A 682 -12.88 27.11 29.81
C THR A 682 -13.39 28.55 29.88
N GLY A 683 -13.03 29.25 30.96
CA GLY A 683 -13.32 30.69 31.14
C GLY A 683 -14.81 31.04 31.07
N LYS A 684 -15.15 32.08 30.29
CA LYS A 684 -16.52 32.61 30.15
C LYS A 684 -17.49 31.64 29.45
N HIS A 685 -16.97 30.60 28.78
CA HIS A 685 -17.77 29.63 28.02
C HIS A 685 -18.15 28.37 28.81
N LYS A 686 -17.56 28.16 29.99
CA LYS A 686 -17.85 27.02 30.89
C LYS A 686 -19.33 26.87 31.22
N ARG A 687 -20.07 27.98 31.36
CA ARG A 687 -21.52 27.96 31.61
C ARG A 687 -22.35 27.31 30.50
N PHE A 688 -21.82 27.22 29.28
CA PHE A 688 -22.50 26.62 28.12
C PHE A 688 -22.12 25.16 27.89
N GLU A 689 -21.15 24.61 28.62
CA GLU A 689 -20.64 23.24 28.45
C GLU A 689 -21.74 22.17 28.57
N PRO A 690 -22.63 22.20 29.60
CA PRO A 690 -23.72 21.24 29.68
C PRO A 690 -24.66 21.30 28.47
N LEU A 691 -24.98 22.51 28.01
CA LEU A 691 -25.85 22.74 26.86
C LEU A 691 -25.23 22.21 25.56
N VAL A 692 -23.96 22.51 25.30
CA VAL A 692 -23.23 22.08 24.10
C VAL A 692 -23.07 20.57 24.06
N ARG A 693 -22.70 19.93 25.19
CA ARG A 693 -22.61 18.46 25.29
C ARG A 693 -23.96 17.79 25.00
N PHE A 694 -25.06 18.34 25.54
CA PHE A 694 -26.39 17.78 25.31
C PHE A 694 -26.79 17.85 23.83
N VAL A 695 -26.58 18.99 23.19
CA VAL A 695 -26.91 19.18 21.77
C VAL A 695 -26.04 18.31 20.88
N LEU A 696 -24.74 18.17 21.17
CA LEU A 696 -23.84 17.27 20.45
C LEU A 696 -24.25 15.79 20.60
N ALA A 697 -24.57 15.35 21.82
CA ALA A 697 -25.02 13.99 22.07
C ALA A 697 -26.30 13.66 21.28
N ARG A 698 -27.32 14.52 21.37
CA ARG A 698 -28.59 14.36 20.64
C ARG A 698 -28.42 14.46 19.13
N HIS A 699 -27.63 15.41 18.64
CA HIS A 699 -27.38 15.57 17.21
C HIS A 699 -26.57 14.40 16.64
N SER A 700 -25.62 13.83 17.39
CA SER A 700 -24.84 12.67 16.96
C SER A 700 -25.70 11.42 16.76
N THR A 701 -26.78 11.28 17.53
CA THR A 701 -27.70 10.14 17.46
C THR A 701 -28.84 10.36 16.47
N GLU A 702 -29.42 11.56 16.43
CA GLU A 702 -30.62 11.83 15.62
C GLU A 702 -30.31 12.45 14.25
N ARG A 703 -29.08 12.96 14.04
CA ARG A 703 -28.62 13.69 12.83
C ARG A 703 -29.58 14.76 12.32
N ARG A 704 -30.27 15.44 13.24
CA ARG A 704 -31.24 16.53 12.97
C ARG A 704 -31.09 17.66 14.00
N PRO A 705 -31.49 18.92 13.67
CA PRO A 705 -31.48 20.02 14.63
C PRO A 705 -32.33 19.71 15.86
N VAL A 706 -31.82 20.04 17.05
CA VAL A 706 -32.46 19.72 18.34
C VAL A 706 -33.39 20.87 18.74
N LYS A 707 -34.67 20.57 18.98
CA LYS A 707 -35.67 21.59 19.37
C LYS A 707 -35.35 22.16 20.76
N LEU A 708 -35.31 23.50 20.88
CA LEU A 708 -34.98 24.18 22.15
C LEU A 708 -35.95 23.82 23.29
N ALA A 709 -37.23 23.57 22.98
CA ALA A 709 -38.22 23.14 23.96
C ALA A 709 -37.86 21.78 24.60
N ALA A 710 -37.30 20.84 23.83
CA ALA A 710 -36.89 19.53 24.33
C ALA A 710 -35.62 19.64 25.19
N VAL A 711 -34.70 20.54 24.84
CA VAL A 711 -33.50 20.83 25.64
C VAL A 711 -33.89 21.48 26.98
N HIS A 712 -34.78 22.46 26.95
CA HIS A 712 -35.31 23.10 28.16
C HIS A 712 -36.04 22.10 29.05
N GLN A 713 -36.84 21.20 28.47
CA GLN A 713 -37.53 20.16 29.25
C GLN A 713 -36.53 19.21 29.94
N TYR A 714 -35.43 18.85 29.27
CA TYR A 714 -34.39 18.03 29.88
C TYR A 714 -33.71 18.72 31.07
N PHE A 715 -33.23 19.95 30.88
CA PHE A 715 -32.53 20.68 31.96
C PHE A 715 -33.48 21.10 33.08
N SER A 716 -34.73 21.46 32.78
CA SER A 716 -35.71 21.80 33.81
C SER A 716 -36.13 20.61 34.69
N GLN A 717 -36.01 19.38 34.17
CA GLN A 717 -36.28 18.14 34.92
C GLN A 717 -35.06 17.58 35.66
N LYS A 718 -33.87 17.61 35.04
CA LYS A 718 -32.67 17.02 35.63
C LYS A 718 -31.86 17.97 36.51
N ASP A 719 -31.75 19.25 36.13
CA ASP A 719 -30.97 20.22 36.88
C ASP A 719 -31.53 21.66 36.69
N PRO A 720 -32.59 21.99 37.44
CA PRO A 720 -33.31 23.25 37.28
C PRO A 720 -32.47 24.48 37.65
N SER A 721 -31.33 24.28 38.33
CA SER A 721 -30.46 25.33 38.85
C SER A 721 -29.53 25.93 37.79
N LEU A 722 -29.22 25.18 36.72
CA LEU A 722 -28.25 25.58 35.69
C LEU A 722 -28.75 26.71 34.77
N TYR A 723 -29.98 26.60 34.27
CA TYR A 723 -30.53 27.52 33.26
C TYR A 723 -31.92 28.10 33.61
N GLY A 724 -32.42 27.81 34.82
CA GLY A 724 -33.71 28.29 35.32
C GLY A 724 -34.93 27.51 34.80
N LYS A 725 -36.03 27.56 35.55
CA LYS A 725 -37.29 26.83 35.23
C LYS A 725 -38.14 27.49 34.14
N LYS A 726 -37.92 28.78 33.87
CA LYS A 726 -38.74 29.55 32.93
C LYS A 726 -38.10 29.47 31.54
N LEU A 727 -38.89 29.04 30.55
CA LEU A 727 -38.47 28.90 29.15
C LEU A 727 -37.86 30.20 28.57
N LYS A 728 -38.35 31.36 29.00
CA LYS A 728 -37.83 32.66 28.57
C LYS A 728 -36.38 32.91 29.01
N ALA A 729 -35.99 32.46 30.20
CA ALA A 729 -34.62 32.58 30.70
C ALA A 729 -33.68 31.62 29.96
N PHE A 730 -34.12 30.37 29.72
CA PHE A 730 -33.37 29.39 28.95
C PHE A 730 -33.13 29.83 27.49
N ASN A 731 -34.16 30.39 26.84
CA ASN A 731 -34.03 30.89 25.47
C ASN A 731 -33.02 32.05 25.36
N GLN A 732 -32.86 32.86 26.40
CA GLN A 732 -31.84 33.90 26.46
C GLN A 732 -30.42 33.30 26.52
N VAL A 733 -30.21 32.24 27.32
CA VAL A 733 -28.93 31.52 27.40
C VAL A 733 -28.60 30.82 26.07
N ALA A 734 -29.58 30.18 25.43
CA ALA A 734 -29.38 29.54 24.14
C ALA A 734 -29.07 30.57 23.03
N SER A 735 -29.73 31.73 23.05
CA SER A 735 -29.46 32.83 22.11
C SER A 735 -28.05 33.39 22.30
N GLU A 736 -27.57 33.49 23.54
CA GLU A 736 -26.21 33.92 23.85
C GLU A 736 -25.18 32.88 23.37
N ALA A 737 -25.44 31.57 23.56
CA ALA A 737 -24.56 30.51 23.04
C ALA A 737 -24.45 30.54 21.50
N ILE A 738 -25.53 30.92 20.81
CA ILE A 738 -25.52 31.10 19.34
C ILE A 738 -24.73 32.34 18.95
N LYS A 739 -24.91 33.48 19.65
CA LYS A 739 -24.14 34.70 19.39
C LYS A 739 -22.63 34.51 19.60
N GLN A 740 -22.26 33.68 20.57
CA GLN A 740 -20.87 33.32 20.88
C GLN A 740 -20.30 32.24 19.93
N GLY A 741 -21.06 31.80 18.91
CA GLY A 741 -20.61 30.84 17.91
C GLY A 741 -20.47 29.40 18.39
N LEU A 742 -21.01 29.06 19.58
CA LEU A 742 -20.90 27.72 20.16
C LEU A 742 -21.93 26.75 19.57
N LEU A 743 -23.08 27.28 19.12
CA LEU A 743 -24.18 26.53 18.48
C LEU A 743 -24.73 27.34 17.30
N SER A 744 -25.25 26.65 16.29
CA SER A 744 -25.98 27.28 15.17
C SER A 744 -27.48 27.21 15.41
N GLY A 745 -28.16 28.37 15.28
CA GLY A 745 -29.60 28.49 15.43
C GLY A 745 -30.33 28.25 14.10
N VAL A 746 -31.38 27.43 14.13
CA VAL A 746 -32.29 27.20 12.99
C VAL A 746 -33.63 27.90 13.28
N PRO A 747 -34.02 28.91 12.47
CA PRO A 747 -35.32 29.57 12.61
C PRO A 747 -36.47 28.61 12.26
N GLY A 748 -37.59 28.74 12.98
CA GLY A 748 -38.80 27.97 12.69
C GLY A 748 -39.53 28.47 11.44
N ALA A 749 -40.37 27.63 10.83
CA ALA A 749 -41.12 27.94 9.62
C ALA A 749 -42.30 28.93 9.81
N ALA A 750 -42.48 29.50 11.01
CA ALA A 750 -43.55 30.45 11.32
C ALA A 750 -43.13 31.91 11.10
N LYS A 751 -44.10 32.82 10.90
CA LYS A 751 -43.89 34.24 10.52
C LYS A 751 -43.01 35.06 11.47
N ASP A 752 -42.80 34.62 12.70
CA ASP A 752 -41.83 35.24 13.62
C ASP A 752 -40.49 34.52 13.53
N LYS A 753 -39.43 35.23 13.10
CA LYS A 753 -38.04 34.74 12.89
C LYS A 753 -37.31 34.30 14.18
N ALA A 754 -38.01 33.72 15.15
CA ALA A 754 -37.41 33.19 16.37
C ALA A 754 -36.73 31.84 16.12
N VAL A 755 -35.55 31.65 16.69
CA VAL A 755 -34.80 30.38 16.65
C VAL A 755 -35.57 29.33 17.45
N THR A 756 -35.96 28.23 16.79
CA THR A 756 -36.75 27.16 17.44
C THR A 756 -35.95 25.88 17.66
N SER A 757 -34.84 25.70 16.93
CA SER A 757 -33.96 24.54 17.05
C SER A 757 -32.49 24.95 16.98
N VAL A 758 -31.61 24.15 17.56
CA VAL A 758 -30.15 24.38 17.59
C VAL A 758 -29.40 23.15 17.12
N MET A 759 -28.25 23.36 16.49
CA MET A 759 -27.33 22.30 16.08
C MET A 759 -25.88 22.68 16.38
N PRO A 760 -24.94 21.71 16.42
CA PRO A 760 -23.52 22.01 16.50
C PRO A 760 -23.06 22.82 15.28
N VAL A 761 -22.05 23.68 15.43
CA VAL A 761 -21.47 24.41 14.30
C VAL A 761 -20.58 23.46 13.49
N PRO A 762 -20.84 23.24 12.19
CA PRO A 762 -20.02 22.35 11.37
C PRO A 762 -18.56 22.82 11.32
N GLY A 763 -17.62 21.94 11.68
CA GLY A 763 -16.19 22.24 11.65
C GLY A 763 -15.63 23.05 12.83
N ALA A 764 -16.45 23.37 13.84
CA ALA A 764 -15.97 24.06 15.04
C ALA A 764 -15.01 23.16 15.85
N LYS A 765 -13.79 23.65 16.09
CA LYS A 765 -12.83 23.06 17.04
C LYS A 765 -13.09 23.68 18.41
N TYR A 766 -13.65 22.91 19.33
CA TYR A 766 -13.68 23.28 20.74
C TYR A 766 -12.27 23.04 21.30
N GLU A 767 -11.69 24.00 22.01
CA GLU A 767 -10.37 23.80 22.64
C GLU A 767 -10.51 22.66 23.67
N ILE A 768 -9.95 21.49 23.34
CA ILE A 768 -9.92 20.32 24.21
C ILE A 768 -8.52 20.26 24.81
N GLU A 769 -8.35 20.64 26.07
CA GLU A 769 -7.18 20.22 26.84
C GLU A 769 -7.39 18.77 27.27
N VAL A 770 -6.49 17.88 26.86
CA VAL A 770 -6.47 16.48 27.28
C VAL A 770 -5.94 16.44 28.72
N LEU A 771 -6.81 16.08 29.67
CA LEU A 771 -6.42 15.72 31.04
C LEU A 771 -5.87 14.29 31.09
#